data_AF-A0A084FVY5-F1
#
_entry.id   AF-A0A084FVY5-F1
#
_cell.length_a   1.000
_cell.length_b   1.000
_cell.length_c   1.000
_cell.angle_alpha   90.00
_cell.angle_beta   90.00
_cell.angle_gamma   90.00
#
_symmetry.space_group_name_H-M   'P 1'
#
loop_
_entity.id
_entity.type
_entity.pdbx_description
1 polymer ?
#
loop_
_entity_poly.entity_id
_entity_poly.type
_entity_poly.pdbx_seq_one_letter_code
_entity_poly.pdbx_strand_id
1 'polypeptide(L)'
;MRLRLRRKKKVDTPQPIEIKRRRPFLQSNQSSLSVRRRAFLRRLSTIASFRLYNDNKESSEIVEEEIEVPLRRRLPTFDLGPATSEHLENLFLDLSYPNRHLKREKFAEFLSEVQGEEKIQLNKARYRFHEFQDIIMMDYGFDAIQRPASYTKDLTKPITHYFINSSHNTYLCGNQFTSVSSPEPYRAALLRGCRCIEIDVLNGDSSSLAPSRPPDHKRAVSHESIPVFAGSLRDKVEETLQSTKQFIRDHSPRPSSRKLSPNPDPGARSSQRQISEERSSMTLTPNATPERPTRERSLRSKVSYPKTEPIVAHKWAATRPCGFREVCRTIRESAFETTDLPVIVSLEVLADEDQQEVMVQIMKEEWAGLLLSEPLDGCDAKFQAPKLEDLRYKILVKVKKAAPTPLSSSNAGGLTPGGSGSHGDSTSTDDERPLTPQPSPVLQSPNPMDPNPKSVPICRNLSNLSIYTFSQRFKGLDDRTTKKPGHIFSLSESRIHELAASNPLGLFQHNKNFFMRAFPDGTRVNSSNPDPSPFWRQGVQMVAMNWQNLDEGMMLNEGMFADEDGWVLKPTGFRVSDKDTETYEDAIPQTALDLNISILAGQNVYLPDIREDGEKKDRSVNLRPSVKCELHYEKNDARKGKKREKTNGPTLECKQKTRAGDTNHPDFGNGGCTLSFRGIRGVIEEFTFIR
;
A
#
# COMPACT_ATOMS: atom_id res chain seq x y z
N MET A 1 21.39 54.56 -26.49
CA MET A 1 21.02 55.99 -26.61
C MET A 1 19.63 56.19 -25.99
N ARG A 2 19.61 56.82 -24.80
CA ARG A 2 18.52 57.45 -24.01
C ARG A 2 17.19 56.73 -23.73
N LEU A 3 17.10 56.25 -22.48
CA LEU A 3 15.90 56.07 -21.65
C LEU A 3 15.12 57.38 -21.44
N ARG A 4 13.79 57.27 -21.34
CA ARG A 4 12.87 58.22 -20.69
C ARG A 4 12.47 57.66 -19.31
N LEU A 5 12.63 58.46 -18.25
CA LEU A 5 12.01 58.23 -16.94
C LEU A 5 10.81 59.19 -16.77
N ARG A 6 9.69 58.67 -16.26
CA ARG A 6 8.62 59.46 -15.65
C ARG A 6 8.31 58.90 -14.25
N ARG A 7 8.06 59.86 -13.34
CA ARG A 7 7.99 59.72 -11.88
C ARG A 7 6.66 59.15 -11.36
N LYS A 8 6.82 58.46 -10.22
CA LYS A 8 5.92 58.02 -9.14
C LYS A 8 4.59 58.76 -8.91
N LYS A 9 3.55 57.99 -8.56
CA LYS A 9 2.45 58.36 -7.65
C LYS A 9 2.26 57.27 -6.58
N LYS A 10 1.88 57.72 -5.37
CA LYS A 10 1.62 56.96 -4.13
C LYS A 10 0.57 55.85 -4.31
N VAL A 11 0.74 54.74 -3.58
CA VAL A 11 -0.26 53.67 -3.41
C VAL A 11 -0.53 53.50 -1.91
N ASP A 12 -1.82 53.45 -1.58
CA ASP A 12 -2.38 53.30 -0.24
C ASP A 12 -2.17 51.90 0.34
N THR A 13 -2.05 51.84 1.66
CA THR A 13 -1.84 50.63 2.47
C THR A 13 -3.20 50.07 2.92
N PRO A 14 -3.51 48.78 2.73
CA PRO A 14 -4.75 48.20 3.26
C PRO A 14 -4.59 47.70 4.71
N GLN A 15 -5.62 47.95 5.52
CA GLN A 15 -5.80 47.51 6.91
C GLN A 15 -5.95 45.98 7.04
N PRO A 16 -5.52 45.35 8.15
CA PRO A 16 -5.64 43.91 8.35
C PRO A 16 -7.05 43.50 8.79
N ILE A 17 -7.57 42.42 8.18
CA ILE A 17 -8.87 41.80 8.48
C ILE A 17 -8.72 40.83 9.67
N GLU A 18 -9.50 41.05 10.72
CA GLU A 18 -9.54 40.26 11.95
C GLU A 18 -10.47 39.04 11.78
N ILE A 19 -9.91 37.83 11.69
CA ILE A 19 -10.69 36.58 11.58
C ILE A 19 -10.91 35.97 12.97
N LYS A 20 -12.13 36.09 13.49
CA LYS A 20 -12.59 35.43 14.73
C LYS A 20 -12.61 33.91 14.57
N ARG A 21 -11.70 33.20 15.26
CA ARG A 21 -11.71 31.74 15.41
C ARG A 21 -12.87 31.30 16.33
N ARG A 22 -13.84 30.55 15.80
CA ARG A 22 -14.83 29.81 16.60
C ARG A 22 -14.21 28.51 17.12
N ARG A 23 -14.31 28.27 18.43
CA ARG A 23 -13.93 27.01 19.11
C ARG A 23 -14.98 25.92 18.84
N PRO A 24 -14.60 24.67 18.51
CA PRO A 24 -15.49 23.53 18.64
C PRO A 24 -15.35 22.87 20.02
N PHE A 25 -16.51 22.49 20.58
CA PHE A 25 -16.63 21.65 21.77
C PHE A 25 -16.14 20.22 21.50
N LEU A 26 -15.33 19.67 22.40
CA LEU A 26 -14.91 18.26 22.42
C LEU A 26 -15.63 17.55 23.57
N GLN A 27 -16.46 16.56 23.24
CA GLN A 27 -16.82 15.48 24.16
C GLN A 27 -16.12 14.21 23.70
N SER A 28 -15.39 13.60 24.63
CA SER A 28 -14.49 12.47 24.48
C SER A 28 -15.22 11.14 24.43
N ASN A 29 -14.87 10.29 23.48
CA ASN A 29 -14.84 8.83 23.65
C ASN A 29 -13.65 8.28 22.86
N GLN A 30 -12.60 7.88 23.56
CA GLN A 30 -11.36 7.33 23.00
C GLN A 30 -11.41 5.80 23.08
N SER A 31 -11.20 5.12 21.94
CA SER A 31 -10.81 3.71 21.89
C SER A 31 -9.36 3.57 21.43
N SER A 32 -8.65 2.68 22.11
CA SER A 32 -7.22 2.38 22.02
C SER A 32 -6.78 1.88 20.64
N LEU A 33 -5.65 2.43 20.16
CA LEU A 33 -4.62 1.79 19.29
C LEU A 33 -3.71 2.83 18.57
N SER A 34 -3.94 4.14 18.73
CA SER A 34 -3.16 5.20 18.06
C SER A 34 -2.18 5.98 18.98
N VAL A 35 -1.96 5.51 20.21
CA VAL A 35 -1.23 6.27 21.25
C VAL A 35 0.30 6.18 21.12
N ARG A 36 0.87 5.11 20.53
CA ARG A 36 2.33 4.92 20.53
C ARG A 36 3.08 5.73 19.46
N ARG A 37 2.52 5.97 18.27
CA ARG A 37 3.17 6.80 17.23
C ARG A 37 3.03 8.31 17.46
N ARG A 38 1.99 8.78 18.15
CA ARG A 38 1.76 10.23 18.40
C ARG A 38 2.61 10.81 19.54
N ALA A 39 3.07 9.98 20.48
CA ALA A 39 3.87 10.43 21.63
C ALA A 39 5.32 10.79 21.25
N PHE A 40 5.87 10.16 20.21
CA PHE A 40 7.24 10.40 19.75
C PHE A 40 7.36 11.72 18.96
N LEU A 41 6.48 11.92 17.96
CA LEU A 41 6.51 13.12 17.11
C LEU A 41 6.07 14.41 17.83
N ARG A 42 5.17 14.34 18.83
CA ARG A 42 4.82 15.53 19.64
C ARG A 42 5.90 15.95 20.65
N ARG A 43 6.84 15.07 21.01
CA ARG A 43 7.90 15.40 21.99
C ARG A 43 9.07 16.14 21.37
N LEU A 44 9.42 15.86 20.11
CA LEU A 44 10.48 16.59 19.41
C LEU A 44 10.12 18.07 19.18
N SER A 45 8.84 18.40 18.90
CA SER A 45 8.45 19.81 18.72
C SER A 45 8.49 20.63 20.02
N THR A 46 8.33 19.98 21.18
CA THR A 46 8.41 20.65 22.49
C THR A 46 9.86 20.91 22.90
N ILE A 47 10.81 20.05 22.51
CA ILE A 47 12.24 20.23 22.80
C ILE A 47 12.87 21.26 21.85
N ALA A 48 12.47 21.28 20.58
CA ALA A 48 12.93 22.29 19.62
C ALA A 48 12.46 23.72 20.00
N SER A 49 11.27 23.84 20.61
CA SER A 49 10.72 25.13 21.05
C SER A 49 11.47 25.77 22.23
N PHE A 50 12.29 25.00 22.96
CA PHE A 50 13.11 25.53 24.07
C PHE A 50 14.49 26.02 23.62
N ARG A 51 14.92 25.72 22.38
CA ARG A 51 16.24 26.13 21.84
C ARG A 51 16.24 27.42 21.02
N LEU A 52 15.08 28.05 20.81
CA LEU A 52 14.96 29.29 20.02
C LEU A 52 14.67 30.56 20.85
N TYR A 53 14.93 30.55 22.16
CA TYR A 53 14.70 31.72 23.02
C TYR A 53 15.94 32.29 23.72
N ASN A 54 17.14 31.85 23.38
CA ASN A 54 18.38 32.43 23.90
C ASN A 54 19.32 32.80 22.75
N ASP A 55 18.97 33.88 22.05
CA ASP A 55 19.93 34.73 21.35
C ASP A 55 19.26 36.08 21.13
N ASN A 56 19.42 36.98 22.12
CA ASN A 56 19.39 38.44 21.99
C ASN A 56 19.25 39.09 23.38
N LYS A 57 20.37 39.55 23.97
CA LYS A 57 20.63 40.95 24.35
C LYS A 57 21.70 41.09 25.43
N GLU A 58 22.46 42.16 25.25
CA GLU A 58 23.45 42.76 26.14
C GLU A 58 22.91 43.12 27.53
N SER A 59 23.81 43.01 28.51
CA SER A 59 24.05 43.88 29.68
C SER A 59 22.87 44.26 30.58
N SER A 60 22.83 43.71 31.80
CA SER A 60 23.03 44.43 33.09
C SER A 60 22.40 43.68 34.28
N GLU A 61 23.15 43.69 35.39
CA GLU A 61 22.76 43.41 36.79
C GLU A 61 22.36 41.97 37.19
N ILE A 62 23.24 41.41 38.03
CA ILE A 62 23.06 40.16 38.77
C ILE A 62 22.04 40.43 39.88
N VAL A 63 20.86 39.84 39.75
CA VAL A 63 19.96 39.58 40.88
C VAL A 63 19.93 38.08 41.07
N GLU A 64 20.47 37.60 42.19
CA GLU A 64 20.34 36.20 42.62
C GLU A 64 18.88 35.95 43.00
N GLU A 65 18.04 35.58 42.03
CA GLU A 65 16.81 34.85 42.31
C GLU A 65 17.18 33.37 42.47
N GLU A 66 16.95 32.82 43.66
CA GLU A 66 16.90 31.38 43.90
C GLU A 66 15.78 30.80 43.03
N ILE A 67 16.14 30.38 41.81
CA ILE A 67 15.27 29.57 40.97
C ILE A 67 15.19 28.19 41.62
N GLU A 68 14.10 27.96 42.36
CA GLU A 68 13.71 26.64 42.84
C GLU A 68 13.55 25.72 41.62
N VAL A 69 14.59 24.93 41.33
CA VAL A 69 14.62 23.98 40.20
C VAL A 69 13.50 22.96 40.43
N PRO A 70 12.48 22.86 39.54
CA PRO A 70 11.37 21.95 39.77
C PRO A 70 11.89 20.52 39.86
N LEU A 71 11.57 19.86 40.98
CA LEU A 71 11.70 18.43 41.24
C LEU A 71 11.71 17.60 39.95
N ARG A 72 12.84 16.88 39.74
CA ARG A 72 13.06 15.86 38.69
C ARG A 72 11.76 15.44 38.01
N ARG A 73 11.48 15.98 36.82
CA ARG A 73 10.50 15.35 35.92
C ARG A 73 10.96 13.90 35.76
N ARG A 74 10.18 12.93 36.28
CA ARG A 74 10.46 11.51 36.09
C ARG A 74 10.65 11.29 34.59
N LEU A 75 11.87 10.91 34.20
CA LEU A 75 12.12 10.41 32.86
C LEU A 75 11.11 9.28 32.59
N PRO A 76 10.60 9.12 31.36
CA PRO A 76 9.73 8.00 31.05
C PRO A 76 10.44 6.71 31.47
N THR A 77 9.82 5.94 32.36
CA THR A 77 10.36 4.62 32.71
C THR A 77 10.16 3.72 31.50
N PHE A 78 11.26 3.34 30.86
CA PHE A 78 11.25 2.30 29.84
C PHE A 78 11.09 0.97 30.55
N ASP A 79 9.91 0.38 30.40
CA ASP A 79 9.60 -0.92 30.99
C ASP A 79 10.24 -2.02 30.13
N LEU A 80 11.53 -2.28 30.35
CA LEU A 80 12.26 -3.39 29.74
C LEU A 80 12.03 -4.65 30.56
N GLY A 81 11.75 -5.75 29.88
CA GLY A 81 11.57 -7.05 30.51
C GLY A 81 12.87 -7.51 31.16
N PRO A 82 12.83 -8.37 32.18
CA PRO A 82 14.02 -8.80 32.91
C PRO A 82 15.14 -9.31 32.00
N ALA A 83 14.82 -10.17 31.03
CA ALA A 83 15.79 -10.68 30.06
C ALA A 83 16.42 -9.58 29.19
N THR A 84 15.61 -8.67 28.64
CA THR A 84 16.12 -7.55 27.84
C THR A 84 17.01 -6.62 28.66
N SER A 85 16.62 -6.34 29.91
CA SER A 85 17.42 -5.55 30.84
C SER A 85 18.75 -6.22 31.17
N GLU A 86 18.76 -7.54 31.38
CA GLU A 86 19.96 -8.31 31.66
C GLU A 86 20.94 -8.29 30.48
N HIS A 87 20.46 -8.48 29.24
CA HIS A 87 21.29 -8.35 28.03
C HIS A 87 21.91 -6.96 27.91
N LEU A 88 21.15 -5.90 28.21
CA LEU A 88 21.66 -4.53 28.16
C LEU A 88 22.67 -4.25 29.28
N GLU A 89 22.46 -4.80 30.48
CA GLU A 89 23.39 -4.70 31.59
C GLU A 89 24.71 -5.43 31.30
N ASN A 90 24.64 -6.63 30.72
CA ASN A 90 25.83 -7.37 30.28
C ASN A 90 26.65 -6.57 29.26
N LEU A 91 26.00 -6.00 28.24
CA LEU A 91 26.67 -5.10 27.30
C LEU A 91 27.34 -3.90 28.00
N PHE A 92 26.66 -3.27 28.96
CA PHE A 92 27.25 -2.18 29.73
C PHE A 92 28.46 -2.64 30.56
N LEU A 93 28.40 -3.82 31.18
CA LEU A 93 29.51 -4.38 31.96
C LEU A 93 30.73 -4.65 31.08
N ASP A 94 30.52 -5.19 29.88
CA ASP A 94 31.58 -5.43 28.91
C ASP A 94 32.25 -4.12 28.47
N LEU A 95 31.46 -3.09 28.15
CA LEU A 95 31.96 -1.77 27.76
C LEU A 95 32.65 -1.02 28.93
N SER A 96 32.29 -1.33 30.18
CA SER A 96 32.76 -0.61 31.37
C SER A 96 33.83 -1.35 32.18
N TYR A 97 34.26 -2.53 31.71
CA TYR A 97 35.30 -3.33 32.37
C TYR A 97 36.64 -2.56 32.49
N PRO A 98 37.37 -2.67 33.62
CA PRO A 98 37.03 -3.37 34.86
C PRO A 98 36.27 -2.53 35.90
N ASN A 99 36.01 -1.24 35.63
CA ASN A 99 35.67 -0.26 36.67
C ASN A 99 34.16 -0.02 36.88
N ARG A 100 33.29 -0.76 36.18
CA ARG A 100 31.81 -0.65 36.23
C ARG A 100 31.25 0.76 35.98
N HIS A 101 32.06 1.62 35.37
CA HIS A 101 31.70 2.95 34.92
C HIS A 101 32.17 3.10 33.48
N LEU A 102 31.23 3.37 32.58
CA LEU A 102 31.53 3.53 31.17
C LEU A 102 32.16 4.91 30.93
N LYS A 103 33.40 4.94 30.44
CA LYS A 103 34.07 6.20 30.08
C LYS A 103 33.42 6.79 28.84
N ARG A 104 33.34 8.13 28.78
CA ARG A 104 32.77 8.85 27.63
C ARG A 104 33.38 8.42 26.29
N GLU A 105 34.70 8.25 26.25
CA GLU A 105 35.42 7.89 25.03
C GLU A 105 35.01 6.50 24.53
N LYS A 106 34.87 5.54 25.44
CA LYS A 106 34.40 4.17 25.13
C LYS A 106 32.92 4.13 24.75
N PHE A 107 32.10 4.99 25.35
CA PHE A 107 30.70 5.09 24.97
C PHE A 107 30.57 5.71 23.56
N ALA A 108 31.31 6.77 23.27
CA ALA A 108 31.33 7.37 21.94
C ALA A 108 31.80 6.38 20.87
N GLU A 109 32.85 5.60 21.16
CA GLU A 109 33.33 4.52 20.27
C GLU A 109 32.27 3.44 20.04
N PHE A 110 31.52 3.02 21.07
CA PHE A 110 30.41 2.09 20.90
C PHE A 110 29.32 2.66 19.99
N LEU A 111 28.94 3.92 20.21
CA LEU A 111 27.92 4.59 19.39
C LEU A 111 28.36 4.75 17.94
N SER A 112 29.61 5.16 17.68
CA SER A 112 30.10 5.36 16.30
C SER A 112 30.37 4.04 15.59
N GLU A 113 31.14 3.15 16.20
CA GLU A 113 31.68 1.96 15.51
C GLU A 113 30.72 0.76 15.52
N VAL A 114 29.85 0.65 16.53
CA VAL A 114 28.93 -0.49 16.67
C VAL A 114 27.50 -0.13 16.29
N GLN A 115 27.01 1.04 16.72
CA GLN A 115 25.65 1.50 16.37
C GLN A 115 25.60 2.31 15.07
N GLY A 116 26.75 2.80 14.56
CA GLY A 116 26.81 3.57 13.32
C GLY A 116 26.33 5.02 13.47
N GLU A 117 26.33 5.55 14.70
CA GLU A 117 25.81 6.88 15.00
C GLU A 117 26.78 7.99 14.58
N GLU A 118 26.30 8.91 13.75
CA GLU A 118 27.11 10.03 13.24
C GLU A 118 27.14 11.22 14.21
N LYS A 119 26.06 11.45 14.96
CA LYS A 119 25.86 12.65 15.80
C LYS A 119 25.82 12.31 17.27
N ILE A 120 26.99 12.06 17.85
CA ILE A 120 27.14 11.65 19.25
C ILE A 120 27.15 12.86 20.18
N GLN A 121 26.23 12.87 21.14
CA GLN A 121 26.13 13.87 22.21
C GLN A 121 26.24 13.20 23.58
N LEU A 122 27.36 13.45 24.26
CA LEU A 122 27.66 12.87 25.57
C LEU A 122 28.20 13.98 26.50
N ASN A 123 27.55 14.19 27.64
CA ASN A 123 27.77 15.33 28.54
C ASN A 123 28.54 15.02 29.84
N LYS A 124 28.75 13.76 30.18
CA LYS A 124 29.49 13.30 31.36
C LYS A 124 30.80 12.60 30.98
N ALA A 125 31.78 12.65 31.86
CA ALA A 125 33.04 11.92 31.71
C ALA A 125 32.86 10.40 31.94
N ARG A 126 31.89 10.02 32.77
CA ARG A 126 31.60 8.62 33.14
C ARG A 126 30.09 8.43 33.29
N TYR A 127 29.62 7.23 32.94
CA TYR A 127 28.22 6.84 32.99
C TYR A 127 28.04 5.56 33.80
N ARG A 128 27.01 5.52 34.63
CA ARG A 128 26.48 4.30 35.25
C ARG A 128 25.46 3.63 34.32
N PHE A 129 25.11 2.39 34.61
CA PHE A 129 24.19 1.60 33.79
C PHE A 129 22.88 2.33 33.45
N HIS A 130 22.17 2.87 34.44
CA HIS A 130 20.92 3.62 34.21
C HIS A 130 21.09 4.83 33.29
N GLU A 131 22.24 5.52 33.35
CA GLU A 131 22.51 6.68 32.50
C GLU A 131 22.83 6.26 31.07
N PHE A 132 23.54 5.14 30.90
CA PHE A 132 23.77 4.50 29.60
C PHE A 132 22.43 4.06 28.98
N GLN A 133 21.60 3.36 29.74
CA GLN A 133 20.27 2.90 29.30
C GLN A 133 19.38 4.09 28.92
N ASP A 134 19.31 5.13 29.74
CA ASP A 134 18.50 6.32 29.44
C ASP A 134 18.97 6.98 28.14
N ILE A 135 20.28 7.15 27.96
CA ILE A 135 20.84 7.78 26.74
C ILE A 135 20.55 6.92 25.51
N ILE A 136 20.80 5.61 25.55
CA ILE A 136 20.47 4.72 24.43
C ILE A 136 18.98 4.79 24.13
N MET A 137 18.11 4.64 25.12
CA MET A 137 16.66 4.61 24.90
C MET A 137 16.06 5.94 24.45
N MET A 138 16.66 7.07 24.85
CA MET A 138 16.11 8.41 24.55
C MET A 138 16.70 9.04 23.30
N ASP A 139 18.01 8.87 23.07
CA ASP A 139 18.76 9.66 22.09
C ASP A 139 19.14 8.86 20.83
N TYR A 140 19.32 7.53 20.93
CA TYR A 140 19.81 6.69 19.82
C TYR A 140 18.83 5.57 19.42
N GLY A 141 18.03 5.06 20.36
CA GLY A 141 17.03 4.01 20.14
C GLY A 141 17.63 2.61 19.95
N PHE A 142 16.73 1.66 19.68
CA PHE A 142 17.04 0.28 19.24
C PHE A 142 16.29 -0.06 17.95
N ASP A 143 15.82 0.95 17.22
CA ASP A 143 14.99 0.72 16.05
C ASP A 143 15.86 0.33 14.85
N ALA A 144 15.73 -0.92 14.41
CA ALA A 144 16.51 -1.46 13.31
C ALA A 144 16.12 -0.89 11.93
N ILE A 145 15.04 -0.10 11.84
CA ILE A 145 14.52 0.43 10.57
C ILE A 145 14.84 1.92 10.34
N GLN A 146 15.54 2.57 11.27
CA GLN A 146 15.78 4.01 11.19
C GLN A 146 16.87 4.36 10.16
N ARG A 147 16.67 5.46 9.44
CA ARG A 147 17.68 6.00 8.51
C ARG A 147 18.81 6.75 9.23
N PRO A 148 20.02 6.77 8.65
CA PRO A 148 21.09 7.65 9.12
C PRO A 148 20.63 9.11 9.16
N ALA A 149 21.05 9.85 10.20
CA ALA A 149 20.67 11.24 10.40
C ALA A 149 21.18 12.21 9.31
N SER A 150 22.14 11.76 8.48
CA SER A 150 22.63 12.46 7.29
C SER A 150 21.72 12.31 6.07
N TYR A 151 20.86 11.28 6.03
CA TYR A 151 20.04 11.00 4.86
C TYR A 151 19.07 12.15 4.60
N THR A 152 19.21 12.77 3.43
CA THR A 152 18.28 13.78 2.93
C THR A 152 17.78 13.36 1.56
N LYS A 153 16.46 13.27 1.41
CA LYS A 153 15.84 12.97 0.13
C LYS A 153 16.00 14.14 -0.83
N ASP A 154 16.58 13.88 -1.99
CA ASP A 154 16.59 14.83 -3.09
C ASP A 154 15.20 14.87 -3.74
N LEU A 155 14.51 16.01 -3.59
CA LEU A 155 13.16 16.26 -4.12
C LEU A 155 13.18 17.04 -5.44
N THR A 156 14.38 17.36 -5.94
CA THR A 156 14.58 18.22 -7.11
C THR A 156 14.48 17.44 -8.44
N LYS A 157 14.29 16.12 -8.37
CA LYS A 157 14.20 15.26 -9.57
C LYS A 157 12.78 15.20 -10.10
N PRO A 158 12.60 14.94 -11.41
CA PRO A 158 11.29 14.67 -11.99
C PRO A 158 10.58 13.51 -11.29
N ILE A 159 9.26 13.56 -11.18
CA ILE A 159 8.47 12.50 -10.50
C ILE A 159 8.66 11.09 -11.09
N THR A 160 9.07 10.98 -12.36
CA THR A 160 9.38 9.68 -13.00
C THR A 160 10.68 9.04 -12.50
N HIS A 161 11.47 9.77 -11.70
CA HIS A 161 12.71 9.31 -11.08
C HIS A 161 12.50 8.65 -9.71
N TYR A 162 11.26 8.43 -9.28
CA TYR A 162 10.96 7.85 -7.98
C TYR A 162 10.12 6.57 -8.14
N PHE A 163 10.34 5.60 -7.26
CA PHE A 163 9.34 4.57 -6.97
C PHE A 163 8.24 5.18 -6.10
N ILE A 164 7.00 4.76 -6.33
CA ILE A 164 5.79 5.36 -5.76
C ILE A 164 4.99 4.29 -5.07
N ASN A 165 4.72 4.49 -3.78
CA ASN A 165 3.93 3.55 -3.00
C ASN A 165 2.49 3.53 -3.51
N SER A 166 2.04 2.38 -4.03
CA SER A 166 0.86 2.31 -4.90
C SER A 166 -0.16 1.28 -4.43
N SER A 167 -1.44 1.62 -4.56
CA SER A 167 -2.57 0.76 -4.20
C SER A 167 -3.34 0.34 -5.44
N HIS A 168 -3.84 -0.89 -5.42
CA HIS A 168 -4.74 -1.48 -6.40
C HIS A 168 -6.13 -1.67 -5.76
N ASN A 169 -7.18 -1.30 -6.50
CA ASN A 169 -8.58 -1.35 -6.05
C ASN A 169 -8.77 -0.83 -4.61
N THR A 170 -8.25 0.37 -4.34
CA THR A 170 -8.05 0.90 -2.98
C THR A 170 -9.32 0.88 -2.14
N TYR A 171 -10.49 1.04 -2.75
CA TYR A 171 -11.80 1.05 -2.09
C TYR A 171 -12.20 -0.28 -1.43
N LEU A 172 -11.55 -1.40 -1.76
CA LEU A 172 -11.94 -2.72 -1.24
C LEU A 172 -11.50 -2.94 0.21
N CYS A 173 -12.43 -3.37 1.06
CA CYS A 173 -12.14 -3.75 2.45
C CYS A 173 -11.68 -5.22 2.60
N GLY A 174 -11.67 -6.01 1.53
CA GLY A 174 -11.37 -7.45 1.59
C GLY A 174 -11.14 -8.07 0.21
N ASN A 175 -11.71 -9.24 -0.04
CA ASN A 175 -11.56 -9.95 -1.32
C ASN A 175 -12.16 -9.20 -2.53
N GLN A 176 -11.79 -9.61 -3.75
CA GLN A 176 -12.12 -8.89 -4.99
C GLN A 176 -13.61 -8.97 -5.43
N PHE A 177 -14.42 -9.85 -4.84
CA PHE A 177 -15.76 -10.18 -5.36
C PHE A 177 -16.92 -9.96 -4.40
N THR A 178 -16.71 -10.16 -3.10
CA THR A 178 -17.78 -10.14 -2.09
C THR A 178 -17.53 -9.13 -0.98
N SER A 179 -16.39 -8.44 -0.99
CA SER A 179 -16.11 -7.41 0.01
C SER A 179 -16.89 -6.12 -0.26
N VAL A 180 -16.93 -5.25 0.74
CA VAL A 180 -17.62 -3.95 0.67
C VAL A 180 -16.63 -2.90 0.18
N SER A 181 -17.12 -1.96 -0.62
CA SER A 181 -16.39 -0.75 -0.99
C SER A 181 -16.62 0.33 0.07
N SER A 182 -15.57 0.99 0.55
CA SER A 182 -15.74 2.09 1.50
C SER A 182 -14.62 3.15 1.39
N PRO A 183 -14.83 4.35 1.97
CA PRO A 183 -13.80 5.39 2.02
C PRO A 183 -12.63 5.08 2.97
N GLU A 184 -12.83 4.26 4.00
CA GLU A 184 -11.85 3.97 5.05
C GLU A 184 -10.52 3.38 4.55
N PRO A 185 -10.52 2.41 3.61
CA PRO A 185 -9.30 1.94 2.97
C PRO A 185 -8.42 3.04 2.35
N TYR A 186 -9.02 4.09 1.76
CA TYR A 186 -8.27 5.24 1.26
C TYR A 186 -7.53 5.96 2.38
N ARG A 187 -8.24 6.27 3.48
CA ARG A 187 -7.62 6.88 4.67
C ARG A 187 -6.50 6.00 5.20
N ALA A 188 -6.74 4.70 5.35
CA ALA A 188 -5.76 3.77 5.88
C ALA A 188 -4.49 3.70 5.01
N ALA A 189 -4.65 3.63 3.69
CA ALA A 189 -3.53 3.61 2.75
C ALA A 189 -2.75 4.94 2.78
N LEU A 190 -3.43 6.09 2.74
CA LEU A 190 -2.78 7.41 2.75
C LEU A 190 -2.02 7.66 4.07
N LEU A 191 -2.60 7.31 5.22
CA LEU A 191 -1.94 7.41 6.53
C LEU A 191 -0.76 6.45 6.70
N ARG A 192 -0.72 5.35 5.94
CA ARG A 192 0.43 4.43 5.85
C ARG A 192 1.40 4.81 4.72
N GLY A 193 1.28 6.00 4.14
CA GLY A 193 2.24 6.51 3.16
C GLY A 193 2.01 6.07 1.72
N CYS A 194 0.86 5.48 1.37
CA CYS A 194 0.49 5.25 -0.04
C CYS A 194 0.32 6.58 -0.78
N ARG A 195 0.86 6.71 -2.01
CA ARG A 195 0.85 7.95 -2.82
C ARG A 195 0.22 7.80 -4.20
N CYS A 196 -0.04 6.58 -4.67
CA CYS A 196 -0.96 6.34 -5.79
C CYS A 196 -2.13 5.49 -5.34
N ILE A 197 -3.36 5.98 -5.51
CA ILE A 197 -4.60 5.28 -5.14
C ILE A 197 -5.51 5.11 -6.35
N GLU A 198 -6.37 4.09 -6.32
CA GLU A 198 -7.27 3.73 -7.41
C GLU A 198 -8.74 3.92 -7.03
N ILE A 199 -9.54 4.44 -7.96
CA ILE A 199 -10.98 4.63 -7.80
C ILE A 199 -11.69 4.11 -9.06
N ASP A 200 -12.48 3.07 -8.89
CA ASP A 200 -13.39 2.55 -9.92
C ASP A 200 -14.73 3.26 -9.80
N VAL A 201 -15.10 4.05 -10.81
CA VAL A 201 -16.27 4.93 -10.77
C VAL A 201 -17.36 4.44 -11.72
N LEU A 202 -18.56 4.26 -11.17
CA LEU A 202 -19.78 3.85 -11.86
C LEU A 202 -20.82 4.98 -11.79
N ASN A 203 -21.84 4.91 -12.66
CA ASN A 203 -23.01 5.77 -12.58
C ASN A 203 -23.74 5.63 -11.22
N GLY A 204 -24.23 6.74 -10.68
CA GLY A 204 -25.25 6.71 -9.64
C GLY A 204 -26.59 6.16 -10.15
N ASP A 205 -27.45 5.68 -9.23
CA ASP A 205 -28.81 5.22 -9.56
C ASP A 205 -29.67 6.36 -10.16
N SER A 206 -29.59 6.58 -11.47
CA SER A 206 -30.61 7.31 -12.22
C SER A 206 -31.88 6.47 -12.22
N SER A 207 -33.01 7.01 -11.80
CA SER A 207 -34.30 6.32 -11.74
C SER A 207 -34.81 5.86 -13.12
N SER A 208 -34.28 4.75 -13.65
CA SER A 208 -34.76 4.09 -14.88
C SER A 208 -34.59 2.56 -14.90
N LEU A 209 -34.38 1.92 -13.75
CA LEU A 209 -34.48 0.46 -13.61
C LEU A 209 -35.53 0.10 -12.56
N ALA A 210 -36.81 0.30 -12.92
CA ALA A 210 -37.85 -0.49 -12.30
C ALA A 210 -37.70 -1.94 -12.82
N PRO A 211 -37.63 -2.96 -11.97
CA PRO A 211 -37.61 -4.34 -12.44
C PRO A 211 -38.96 -4.64 -13.10
N SER A 212 -38.98 -4.73 -14.42
CA SER A 212 -40.11 -5.29 -15.15
C SER A 212 -40.29 -6.73 -14.68
N ARG A 213 -41.41 -7.00 -13.99
CA ARG A 213 -41.87 -8.37 -13.69
C ARG A 213 -41.85 -9.19 -14.99
N PRO A 214 -41.29 -10.42 -15.00
CA PRO A 214 -41.45 -11.29 -16.15
C PRO A 214 -42.89 -11.80 -16.21
N PRO A 215 -43.50 -11.91 -17.41
CA PRO A 215 -44.82 -12.52 -17.55
C PRO A 215 -44.71 -14.04 -17.41
N ASP A 216 -45.67 -14.62 -16.69
CA ASP A 216 -45.86 -16.06 -16.56
C ASP A 216 -46.24 -16.70 -17.90
N HIS A 217 -45.34 -17.47 -18.52
CA HIS A 217 -45.74 -18.49 -19.49
C HIS A 217 -44.91 -19.78 -19.34
N LYS A 218 -45.63 -20.84 -18.96
CA LYS A 218 -45.21 -22.23 -19.08
C LYS A 218 -45.15 -22.63 -20.57
N ARG A 219 -43.98 -23.02 -21.09
CA ARG A 219 -43.84 -24.19 -21.99
C ARG A 219 -42.38 -24.50 -22.38
N ALA A 220 -42.08 -25.79 -22.27
CA ALA A 220 -41.18 -26.64 -23.05
C ALA A 220 -39.79 -26.12 -23.46
N VAL A 221 -38.79 -26.76 -22.86
CA VAL A 221 -37.37 -26.73 -23.21
C VAL A 221 -37.16 -27.35 -24.60
N SER A 222 -36.56 -26.59 -25.52
CA SER A 222 -35.81 -27.13 -26.65
C SER A 222 -34.36 -26.69 -26.50
N HIS A 223 -33.47 -27.67 -26.37
CA HIS A 223 -32.02 -27.51 -26.44
C HIS A 223 -31.64 -26.85 -27.78
N GLU A 224 -30.97 -25.70 -27.74
CA GLU A 224 -29.72 -25.42 -28.47
C GLU A 224 -29.24 -23.97 -28.29
N SER A 225 -27.92 -23.82 -28.21
CA SER A 225 -27.09 -22.60 -28.30
C SER A 225 -27.03 -21.63 -27.10
N ILE A 226 -26.16 -21.97 -26.14
CA ILE A 226 -25.49 -21.04 -25.21
C ILE A 226 -24.14 -20.64 -25.87
N PRO A 227 -23.74 -19.35 -25.90
CA PRO A 227 -22.44 -18.97 -26.46
C PRO A 227 -21.28 -19.43 -25.57
N VAL A 228 -20.29 -20.06 -26.22
CA VAL A 228 -19.18 -20.86 -25.66
C VAL A 228 -18.22 -20.08 -24.73
N PHE A 229 -18.28 -18.75 -24.66
CA PHE A 229 -17.39 -17.96 -23.79
C PHE A 229 -17.89 -17.82 -22.33
N ALA A 230 -19.21 -17.89 -22.12
CA ALA A 230 -19.78 -17.92 -20.77
C ALA A 230 -19.50 -19.27 -20.06
N GLY A 231 -19.22 -20.33 -20.83
CA GLY A 231 -18.79 -21.63 -20.32
C GLY A 231 -17.42 -21.51 -19.67
N SER A 232 -16.38 -21.14 -20.41
CA SER A 232 -14.99 -21.13 -19.90
C SER A 232 -14.77 -20.25 -18.66
N LEU A 233 -15.46 -19.10 -18.55
CA LEU A 233 -15.37 -18.24 -17.37
C LEU A 233 -16.25 -18.74 -16.20
N ARG A 234 -17.44 -19.29 -16.47
CA ARG A 234 -18.22 -19.96 -15.41
C ARG A 234 -17.53 -21.22 -14.92
N ASP A 235 -16.92 -21.99 -15.80
CA ASP A 235 -16.18 -23.21 -15.48
C ASP A 235 -14.96 -22.86 -14.62
N LYS A 236 -14.22 -21.80 -14.96
CA LYS A 236 -13.13 -21.30 -14.09
C LYS A 236 -13.63 -20.75 -12.76
N VAL A 237 -14.79 -20.08 -12.73
CA VAL A 237 -15.41 -19.58 -11.49
C VAL A 237 -15.92 -20.73 -10.62
N GLU A 238 -16.52 -21.76 -11.22
CA GLU A 238 -17.03 -22.96 -10.56
C GLU A 238 -15.86 -23.82 -10.05
N GLU A 239 -14.81 -23.99 -10.86
CA GLU A 239 -13.56 -24.67 -10.50
C GLU A 239 -12.82 -23.94 -9.38
N THR A 240 -12.78 -22.61 -9.42
CA THR A 240 -12.16 -21.78 -8.36
C THR A 240 -13.01 -21.78 -7.09
N LEU A 241 -14.34 -21.78 -7.21
CA LEU A 241 -15.25 -21.89 -6.07
C LEU A 241 -15.17 -23.28 -5.42
N GLN A 242 -14.99 -24.33 -6.22
CA GLN A 242 -14.76 -25.70 -5.75
C GLN A 242 -13.37 -25.82 -5.11
N SER A 243 -12.32 -25.26 -5.71
CA SER A 243 -10.97 -25.16 -5.15
C SER A 243 -10.96 -24.42 -3.81
N THR A 244 -11.70 -23.31 -3.71
CA THR A 244 -11.83 -22.53 -2.46
C THR A 244 -12.60 -23.32 -1.38
N LYS A 245 -13.69 -24.00 -1.75
CA LYS A 245 -14.43 -24.90 -0.84
C LYS A 245 -13.57 -26.08 -0.37
N GLN A 246 -12.74 -26.63 -1.27
CA GLN A 246 -11.82 -27.72 -0.99
C GLN A 246 -10.68 -27.26 -0.06
N PHE A 247 -10.10 -26.09 -0.32
CA PHE A 247 -9.09 -25.47 0.54
C PHE A 247 -9.61 -25.19 1.95
N ILE A 248 -10.82 -24.64 2.09
CA ILE A 248 -11.48 -24.41 3.40
C ILE A 248 -11.75 -25.74 4.12
N ARG A 249 -12.11 -26.79 3.39
CA ARG A 249 -12.34 -28.13 3.94
C ARG A 249 -11.04 -28.81 4.40
N ASP A 250 -9.94 -28.58 3.69
CA ASP A 250 -8.63 -29.17 3.98
C ASP A 250 -7.87 -28.40 5.08
N HIS A 251 -8.25 -27.14 5.34
CA HIS A 251 -7.62 -26.26 6.34
C HIS A 251 -8.55 -25.89 7.51
N SER A 252 -9.74 -26.50 7.62
CA SER A 252 -10.56 -26.44 8.83
C SER A 252 -10.04 -27.44 9.88
N PRO A 253 -9.86 -27.05 11.16
CA PRO A 253 -9.41 -27.98 12.20
C PRO A 253 -10.48 -29.05 12.46
N ARG A 254 -10.12 -30.34 12.29
CA ARG A 254 -10.92 -31.46 12.80
C ARG A 254 -10.61 -31.70 14.28
N PRO A 255 -11.60 -31.92 15.16
CA PRO A 255 -11.33 -32.27 16.55
C PRO A 255 -10.71 -33.67 16.64
N SER A 256 -9.57 -33.79 17.31
CA SER A 256 -8.91 -35.08 17.56
C SER A 256 -9.63 -35.83 18.67
N SER A 257 -10.36 -36.91 18.33
CA SER A 257 -10.76 -37.91 19.31
C SER A 257 -9.58 -38.84 19.62
N ARG A 258 -9.13 -38.83 20.88
CA ARG A 258 -8.21 -39.84 21.42
C ARG A 258 -8.90 -41.20 21.39
N LYS A 259 -8.28 -42.19 20.75
CA LYS A 259 -8.61 -43.61 20.90
C LYS A 259 -8.15 -44.09 22.28
N LEU A 260 -9.09 -44.52 23.12
CA LEU A 260 -8.84 -45.47 24.21
C LEU A 260 -9.38 -46.83 23.77
N SER A 261 -8.53 -47.84 23.87
CA SER A 261 -8.80 -49.25 23.59
C SER A 261 -9.87 -49.81 24.53
N PRO A 262 -10.70 -50.75 24.06
CA PRO A 262 -10.93 -51.94 24.88
C PRO A 262 -11.06 -53.24 24.06
N ASN A 263 -10.61 -54.35 24.66
CA ASN A 263 -10.97 -55.74 24.32
C ASN A 263 -11.53 -56.37 25.61
N PRO A 264 -12.27 -57.51 25.59
CA PRO A 264 -13.11 -58.09 24.53
C PRO A 264 -14.52 -58.57 25.01
N ASP A 265 -15.45 -58.71 24.05
CA ASP A 265 -16.57 -59.70 23.92
C ASP A 265 -17.61 -60.00 25.04
N PRO A 266 -18.75 -60.70 24.75
CA PRO A 266 -19.58 -60.72 23.53
C PRO A 266 -21.11 -60.63 23.85
N GLY A 267 -21.96 -60.33 22.85
CA GLY A 267 -23.41 -60.54 23.03
C GLY A 267 -24.38 -59.99 21.98
N ALA A 268 -24.78 -60.86 21.05
CA ALA A 268 -26.12 -60.96 20.44
C ALA A 268 -26.65 -59.88 19.47
N ARG A 269 -26.63 -60.27 18.18
CA ARG A 269 -27.76 -60.40 17.24
C ARG A 269 -28.74 -59.23 17.03
N SER A 270 -28.70 -58.77 15.77
CA SER A 270 -29.82 -58.75 14.80
C SER A 270 -31.05 -57.87 15.09
N SER A 271 -31.30 -56.88 14.24
CA SER A 271 -32.24 -56.99 13.10
C SER A 271 -32.62 -55.60 12.58
N GLN A 272 -32.63 -55.47 11.25
CA GLN A 272 -33.21 -54.36 10.51
C GLN A 272 -34.70 -54.17 10.84
N ARG A 273 -35.19 -52.93 10.82
CA ARG A 273 -36.32 -52.53 9.94
C ARG A 273 -36.51 -51.02 9.90
N GLN A 274 -36.75 -50.56 8.66
CA GLN A 274 -37.32 -49.27 8.30
C GLN A 274 -38.70 -49.08 8.94
N ILE A 275 -39.10 -47.84 9.18
CA ILE A 275 -40.35 -47.22 8.71
C ILE A 275 -40.38 -45.75 9.16
N SER A 276 -40.84 -44.93 8.24
CA SER A 276 -41.07 -43.49 8.29
C SER A 276 -42.41 -43.13 8.93
N GLU A 277 -42.56 -41.81 9.17
CA GLU A 277 -43.77 -40.98 9.05
C GLU A 277 -44.45 -40.40 10.31
N GLU A 278 -44.77 -39.09 10.15
CA GLU A 278 -45.84 -38.28 10.75
C GLU A 278 -45.75 -37.77 12.19
N ARG A 279 -46.47 -36.70 12.60
CA ARG A 279 -46.75 -35.33 12.11
C ARG A 279 -47.48 -34.65 13.29
N SER A 280 -47.22 -33.36 13.57
CA SER A 280 -48.14 -32.42 14.29
C SER A 280 -48.30 -32.62 15.83
N SER A 281 -48.64 -31.69 16.74
CA SER A 281 -49.02 -30.26 16.72
C SER A 281 -49.49 -29.82 18.15
N MET A 282 -49.31 -28.52 18.49
CA MET A 282 -50.02 -27.68 19.50
C MET A 282 -49.76 -27.92 21.01
N THR A 283 -49.87 -27.01 21.98
CA THR A 283 -49.84 -25.54 22.23
C THR A 283 -50.22 -25.39 23.73
N LEU A 284 -49.66 -24.44 24.49
CA LEU A 284 -50.30 -23.55 25.50
C LEU A 284 -49.37 -23.15 26.67
N THR A 285 -49.34 -21.84 26.89
CA THR A 285 -48.72 -20.98 27.95
C THR A 285 -49.49 -21.05 29.30
N PRO A 286 -49.18 -20.33 30.43
CA PRO A 286 -48.37 -19.10 30.59
C PRO A 286 -47.56 -18.89 31.92
N ASN A 287 -46.94 -17.69 32.00
CA ASN A 287 -46.49 -16.91 33.18
C ASN A 287 -45.15 -17.21 33.87
N ALA A 288 -44.16 -16.31 33.68
CA ALA A 288 -43.81 -15.24 34.63
C ALA A 288 -42.46 -14.58 34.24
N THR A 289 -42.47 -13.25 34.09
CA THR A 289 -41.33 -12.39 33.75
C THR A 289 -40.49 -12.06 34.99
N PRO A 290 -39.16 -11.89 34.85
CA PRO A 290 -38.59 -10.59 35.22
C PRO A 290 -37.64 -10.03 34.15
N GLU A 291 -37.51 -8.71 34.20
CA GLU A 291 -37.02 -7.78 33.18
C GLU A 291 -35.59 -8.02 32.67
N ARG A 292 -35.37 -7.74 31.37
CA ARG A 292 -34.06 -7.67 30.71
C ARG A 292 -33.87 -6.30 30.04
N PRO A 293 -32.64 -5.79 29.94
CA PRO A 293 -32.36 -4.42 29.57
C PRO A 293 -32.72 -4.15 28.10
N THR A 294 -33.20 -2.94 27.86
CA THR A 294 -33.51 -2.36 26.56
C THR A 294 -32.35 -2.57 25.58
N ARG A 295 -32.64 -3.31 24.51
CA ARG A 295 -31.80 -3.35 23.30
C ARG A 295 -31.65 -1.92 22.78
N GLU A 296 -30.46 -1.35 22.94
CA GLU A 296 -30.03 -0.22 22.13
C GLU A 296 -30.15 -0.62 20.66
N ARG A 297 -31.13 -0.01 20.02
CA ARG A 297 -31.37 -0.08 18.59
C ARG A 297 -30.16 0.54 17.92
N SER A 298 -29.22 -0.31 17.50
CA SER A 298 -28.07 0.08 16.68
C SER A 298 -28.55 0.96 15.53
N LEU A 299 -28.30 2.26 15.64
CA LEU A 299 -28.38 3.22 14.57
C LEU A 299 -27.24 2.87 13.59
N ARG A 300 -27.40 1.80 12.82
CA ARG A 300 -26.65 1.63 11.57
C ARG A 300 -27.12 2.74 10.66
N SER A 301 -26.38 3.85 10.64
CA SER A 301 -26.54 4.90 9.65
C SER A 301 -26.52 4.26 8.27
N LYS A 302 -27.67 4.24 7.59
CA LYS A 302 -27.70 4.10 6.14
C LYS A 302 -26.91 5.29 5.61
N VAL A 303 -25.64 5.10 5.26
CA VAL A 303 -24.91 6.08 4.46
C VAL A 303 -25.65 6.12 3.12
N SER A 304 -26.49 7.13 2.98
CA SER A 304 -27.30 7.40 1.79
C SER A 304 -26.53 8.42 0.99
N TYR A 305 -25.70 7.98 0.05
CA TYR A 305 -25.12 8.89 -0.94
C TYR A 305 -26.24 9.40 -1.86
N PRO A 306 -26.12 10.63 -2.41
CA PRO A 306 -27.11 11.14 -3.34
C PRO A 306 -27.23 10.21 -4.56
N LYS A 307 -28.45 9.78 -4.89
CA LYS A 307 -28.67 8.85 -6.03
C LYS A 307 -28.21 9.40 -7.37
N THR A 308 -28.09 10.72 -7.48
CA THR A 308 -27.68 11.45 -8.68
C THR A 308 -26.16 11.57 -8.82
N GLU A 309 -25.39 11.19 -7.81
CA GLU A 309 -23.93 11.29 -7.83
C GLU A 309 -23.26 9.95 -8.17
N PRO A 310 -22.06 9.97 -8.76
CA PRO A 310 -21.30 8.78 -9.08
C PRO A 310 -20.97 7.95 -7.83
N ILE A 311 -20.83 6.64 -8.03
CA ILE A 311 -20.53 5.68 -6.97
C ILE A 311 -19.21 4.96 -7.25
N VAL A 312 -18.62 4.38 -6.21
CA VAL A 312 -17.38 3.62 -6.26
C VAL A 312 -17.65 2.16 -5.93
N ALA A 313 -17.32 1.26 -6.86
CA ALA A 313 -17.45 -0.18 -6.68
C ALA A 313 -16.65 -0.95 -7.73
N HIS A 314 -16.34 -2.22 -7.43
CA HIS A 314 -15.70 -3.10 -8.42
C HIS A 314 -16.72 -3.60 -9.45
N LYS A 315 -16.45 -3.30 -10.74
CA LYS A 315 -17.30 -3.54 -11.92
C LYS A 315 -17.93 -4.93 -12.07
N TRP A 316 -17.26 -6.00 -11.64
CA TRP A 316 -17.72 -7.39 -11.85
C TRP A 316 -18.19 -8.08 -10.56
N ALA A 317 -18.24 -7.34 -9.46
CA ALA A 317 -18.45 -7.87 -8.13
C ALA A 317 -19.74 -7.34 -7.53
N ALA A 318 -20.47 -8.19 -6.80
CA ALA A 318 -21.60 -7.78 -5.98
C ALA A 318 -21.15 -7.04 -4.70
N THR A 319 -20.16 -6.15 -4.83
CA THR A 319 -19.69 -5.29 -3.75
C THR A 319 -20.75 -4.24 -3.43
N ARG A 320 -20.94 -3.93 -2.15
CA ARG A 320 -21.77 -2.79 -1.78
C ARG A 320 -20.98 -1.51 -2.12
N PRO A 321 -21.52 -0.59 -2.94
CA PRO A 321 -20.82 0.62 -3.35
C PRO A 321 -20.73 1.66 -2.21
N CYS A 322 -19.81 2.62 -2.36
CA CYS A 322 -19.75 3.86 -1.58
C CYS A 322 -19.85 5.09 -2.50
N GLY A 323 -20.09 6.29 -1.95
CA GLY A 323 -20.27 7.50 -2.75
C GLY A 323 -18.92 8.10 -3.21
N PHE A 324 -18.82 8.52 -4.47
CA PHE A 324 -17.60 9.13 -5.00
C PHE A 324 -17.20 10.41 -4.24
N ARG A 325 -18.16 11.26 -3.89
CA ARG A 325 -17.92 12.47 -3.07
C ARG A 325 -17.36 12.14 -1.69
N GLU A 326 -17.85 11.10 -1.06
CA GLU A 326 -17.39 10.66 0.26
C GLU A 326 -15.93 10.17 0.21
N VAL A 327 -15.58 9.45 -0.87
CA VAL A 327 -14.20 9.07 -1.18
C VAL A 327 -13.32 10.31 -1.39
N CYS A 328 -13.74 11.27 -2.23
CA CYS A 328 -13.00 12.51 -2.43
C CYS A 328 -12.77 13.29 -1.14
N ARG A 329 -13.80 13.42 -0.29
CA ARG A 329 -13.68 14.07 1.03
C ARG A 329 -12.68 13.35 1.93
N THR A 330 -12.75 12.03 2.00
CA THR A 330 -11.82 11.23 2.81
C THR A 330 -10.38 11.40 2.33
N ILE A 331 -10.17 11.44 1.02
CA ILE A 331 -8.85 11.73 0.42
C ILE A 331 -8.40 13.14 0.82
N ARG A 332 -9.26 14.17 0.72
CA ARG A 332 -8.91 15.54 1.15
C ARG A 332 -8.40 15.58 2.58
N GLU A 333 -9.09 14.88 3.48
CA GLU A 333 -8.80 14.88 4.91
C GLU A 333 -7.49 14.18 5.25
N SER A 334 -7.10 13.16 4.48
CA SER A 334 -6.00 12.25 4.83
C SER A 334 -4.79 12.31 3.92
N ALA A 335 -4.91 12.88 2.71
CA ALA A 335 -3.85 12.90 1.71
C ALA A 335 -2.53 13.47 2.24
N PHE A 336 -2.58 14.50 3.08
CA PHE A 336 -1.39 15.21 3.55
C PHE A 336 -1.23 15.22 5.08
N GLU A 337 -1.84 14.26 5.79
CA GLU A 337 -1.74 14.17 7.26
C GLU A 337 -0.34 13.76 7.73
N THR A 338 0.36 12.91 6.97
CA THR A 338 1.67 12.35 7.33
C THR A 338 2.83 12.93 6.54
N THR A 339 2.56 13.51 5.37
CA THR A 339 3.56 14.09 4.46
C THR A 339 2.90 15.17 3.60
N ASP A 340 3.69 16.09 3.06
CA ASP A 340 3.23 17.10 2.11
C ASP A 340 3.44 16.71 0.63
N LEU A 341 4.03 15.54 0.37
CA LEU A 341 4.31 15.05 -0.98
C LEU A 341 3.03 14.65 -1.75
N PRO A 342 3.02 14.80 -3.10
CA PRO A 342 1.82 14.66 -3.92
C PRO A 342 1.18 13.26 -3.87
N VAL A 343 -0.12 13.25 -4.19
CA VAL A 343 -0.92 12.02 -4.38
C VAL A 343 -1.38 11.93 -5.84
N ILE A 344 -1.25 10.76 -6.45
CA ILE A 344 -1.82 10.42 -7.76
C ILE A 344 -3.11 9.62 -7.55
N VAL A 345 -4.21 10.07 -8.14
CA VAL A 345 -5.50 9.38 -8.15
C VAL A 345 -5.72 8.76 -9.53
N SER A 346 -5.63 7.44 -9.62
CA SER A 346 -5.93 6.64 -10.81
C SER A 346 -7.43 6.38 -10.90
N LEU A 347 -8.09 6.91 -11.92
CA LEU A 347 -9.52 6.73 -12.16
C LEU A 347 -9.75 5.64 -13.22
N GLU A 348 -10.48 4.58 -12.85
CA GLU A 348 -11.12 3.68 -13.80
C GLU A 348 -12.58 4.11 -13.98
N VAL A 349 -12.90 4.66 -15.14
CA VAL A 349 -14.17 5.36 -15.36
C VAL A 349 -15.09 4.51 -16.24
N LEU A 350 -16.20 4.10 -15.66
CA LEU A 350 -17.32 3.44 -16.35
C LEU A 350 -18.60 4.29 -16.27
N ALA A 351 -18.51 5.47 -15.66
CA ALA A 351 -19.58 6.44 -15.61
C ALA A 351 -19.77 7.15 -16.97
N ASP A 352 -21.02 7.43 -17.35
CA ASP A 352 -21.39 8.18 -18.56
C ASP A 352 -20.94 9.65 -18.51
N GLU A 353 -21.09 10.36 -19.62
CA GLU A 353 -20.61 11.74 -19.77
C GLU A 353 -21.21 12.70 -18.71
N ASP A 354 -22.52 12.59 -18.43
CA ASP A 354 -23.19 13.43 -17.43
C ASP A 354 -22.63 13.16 -16.03
N GLN A 355 -22.45 11.89 -15.67
CA GLN A 355 -21.84 11.50 -14.40
C GLN A 355 -20.37 11.90 -14.32
N GLN A 356 -19.61 11.87 -15.44
CA GLN A 356 -18.24 12.35 -15.49
C GLN A 356 -18.14 13.87 -15.24
N GLU A 357 -19.07 14.67 -15.73
CA GLU A 357 -19.13 16.10 -15.39
C GLU A 357 -19.39 16.31 -13.89
N VAL A 358 -20.27 15.48 -13.29
CA VAL A 358 -20.48 15.48 -11.83
C VAL A 358 -19.21 15.07 -11.09
N MET A 359 -18.44 14.09 -11.58
CA MET A 359 -17.13 13.72 -11.01
C MET A 359 -16.18 14.93 -10.99
N VAL A 360 -16.07 15.66 -12.12
CA VAL A 360 -15.22 16.85 -12.23
C VAL A 360 -15.65 17.92 -11.23
N GLN A 361 -16.96 18.16 -11.10
CA GLN A 361 -17.49 19.12 -10.14
C GLN A 361 -17.13 18.72 -8.70
N ILE A 362 -17.37 17.47 -8.32
CA ILE A 362 -17.04 16.93 -6.99
C ILE A 362 -15.54 17.09 -6.70
N MET A 363 -14.67 16.72 -7.65
CA MET A 363 -13.22 16.84 -7.46
C MET A 363 -12.79 18.29 -7.30
N LYS A 364 -13.34 19.23 -8.08
CA LYS A 364 -13.03 20.67 -7.95
C LYS A 364 -13.51 21.24 -6.61
N GLU A 365 -14.65 20.79 -6.11
CA GLU A 365 -15.19 21.21 -4.81
C GLU A 365 -14.40 20.62 -3.65
N GLU A 366 -14.35 19.29 -3.54
CA GLU A 366 -13.76 18.59 -2.39
C GLU A 366 -12.22 18.72 -2.39
N TRP A 367 -11.56 18.86 -3.54
CA TRP A 367 -10.11 19.06 -3.60
C TRP A 367 -9.71 20.50 -3.93
N ALA A 368 -10.58 21.49 -3.72
CA ALA A 368 -10.24 22.89 -3.88
C ALA A 368 -8.92 23.26 -3.15
N GLY A 369 -8.00 23.88 -3.88
CA GLY A 369 -6.64 24.25 -3.43
C GLY A 369 -5.59 23.13 -3.51
N LEU A 370 -6.03 21.87 -3.54
CA LEU A 370 -5.17 20.67 -3.58
C LEU A 370 -5.13 20.04 -4.98
N LEU A 371 -6.23 20.05 -5.73
CA LEU A 371 -6.30 19.53 -7.08
C LEU A 371 -5.35 20.30 -8.00
N LEU A 372 -4.51 19.58 -8.73
CA LEU A 372 -3.75 20.14 -9.85
C LEU A 372 -4.67 20.20 -11.07
N SER A 373 -5.35 21.33 -11.25
CA SER A 373 -6.27 21.56 -12.37
C SER A 373 -5.64 22.28 -13.56
N GLU A 374 -4.47 22.89 -13.37
CA GLU A 374 -3.73 23.64 -14.40
C GLU A 374 -2.25 23.22 -14.38
N PRO A 375 -1.54 23.28 -15.52
CA PRO A 375 -0.10 23.05 -15.56
C PRO A 375 0.67 23.98 -14.63
N LEU A 376 1.76 23.49 -14.05
CA LEU A 376 2.67 24.30 -13.26
C LEU A 376 3.40 25.31 -14.15
N ASP A 377 3.60 26.51 -13.63
CA ASP A 377 4.33 27.58 -14.30
C ASP A 377 5.75 27.10 -14.66
N GLY A 378 6.16 27.32 -15.91
CA GLY A 378 7.48 26.92 -16.40
C GLY A 378 7.67 25.41 -16.62
N CYS A 379 6.63 24.59 -16.44
CA CYS A 379 6.69 23.14 -16.66
C CYS A 379 5.65 22.67 -17.69
N ASP A 380 6.01 22.72 -18.97
CA ASP A 380 5.14 22.22 -20.04
C ASP A 380 5.08 20.68 -20.02
N ALA A 381 3.89 20.15 -19.73
CA ALA A 381 3.58 18.72 -19.66
C ALA A 381 3.86 17.95 -20.96
N LYS A 382 4.01 18.65 -22.10
CA LYS A 382 4.39 18.03 -23.38
C LYS A 382 5.85 17.62 -23.43
N PHE A 383 6.71 18.28 -22.67
CA PHE A 383 8.16 18.16 -22.80
C PHE A 383 8.84 17.61 -21.55
N GLN A 384 8.27 17.80 -20.37
CA GLN A 384 8.87 17.34 -19.13
C GLN A 384 7.85 16.94 -18.06
N ALA A 385 8.27 16.04 -17.18
CA ALA A 385 7.59 15.77 -15.91
C ALA A 385 8.05 16.79 -14.85
N PRO A 386 7.15 17.20 -13.93
CA PRO A 386 7.47 18.14 -12.88
C PRO A 386 8.41 17.53 -11.84
N LYS A 387 9.12 18.38 -11.09
CA LYS A 387 9.89 17.92 -9.94
C LYS A 387 8.96 17.52 -8.80
N LEU A 388 9.43 16.65 -7.92
CA LEU A 388 8.65 16.21 -6.77
C LEU A 388 8.35 17.37 -5.80
N GLU A 389 9.32 18.25 -5.56
CA GLU A 389 9.16 19.43 -4.69
C GLU A 389 8.11 20.45 -5.20
N ASP A 390 7.95 20.57 -6.51
CA ASP A 390 7.01 21.53 -7.13
C ASP A 390 5.55 21.09 -6.98
N LEU A 391 5.32 19.85 -6.57
CA LEU A 391 4.00 19.22 -6.44
C LEU A 391 3.54 19.07 -4.98
N ARG A 392 4.19 19.73 -4.03
CA ARG A 392 3.74 19.68 -2.63
C ARG A 392 2.27 20.11 -2.50
N TYR A 393 1.55 19.37 -1.67
CA TYR A 393 0.11 19.52 -1.43
C TYR A 393 -0.75 19.40 -2.71
N LYS A 394 -0.28 18.71 -3.75
CA LYS A 394 -1.03 18.49 -4.98
C LYS A 394 -1.61 17.08 -5.11
N ILE A 395 -2.85 17.03 -5.58
CA ILE A 395 -3.55 15.82 -6.02
C ILE A 395 -3.58 15.83 -7.56
N LEU A 396 -2.94 14.83 -8.18
CA LEU A 396 -2.88 14.65 -9.62
C LEU A 396 -3.92 13.60 -10.04
N VAL A 397 -4.59 13.82 -11.17
CA VAL A 397 -5.54 12.86 -11.73
C VAL A 397 -4.87 12.07 -12.85
N LYS A 398 -4.97 10.73 -12.81
CA LYS A 398 -4.63 9.84 -13.91
C LYS A 398 -5.92 9.27 -14.50
N VAL A 399 -6.20 9.62 -15.76
CA VAL A 399 -7.32 9.09 -16.56
C VAL A 399 -6.91 9.05 -18.05
N LYS A 400 -7.65 8.32 -18.90
CA LYS A 400 -7.44 8.35 -20.36
C LYS A 400 -7.67 9.76 -20.92
N LYS A 401 -6.99 10.09 -22.02
CA LYS A 401 -7.24 11.33 -22.77
C LYS A 401 -8.51 11.21 -23.61
N ALA A 402 -9.27 12.30 -23.70
CA ALA A 402 -10.41 12.41 -24.60
C ALA A 402 -9.96 12.28 -26.07
N ALA A 403 -10.81 11.67 -26.90
CA ALA A 403 -10.54 11.57 -28.34
C ALA A 403 -10.51 12.97 -28.97
N PRO A 404 -9.63 13.23 -29.96
CA PRO A 404 -9.64 14.50 -30.67
C PRO A 404 -10.99 14.72 -31.34
N THR A 405 -11.63 15.87 -31.09
CA THR A 405 -12.83 16.26 -31.83
C THR A 405 -12.43 16.53 -33.28
N PRO A 406 -13.06 15.89 -34.30
CA PRO A 406 -12.82 16.25 -35.68
C PRO A 406 -13.22 17.71 -35.86
N LEU A 407 -12.31 18.54 -36.39
CA LEU A 407 -12.63 19.90 -36.82
C LEU A 407 -13.73 19.80 -37.88
N SER A 408 -14.94 20.25 -37.54
CA SER A 408 -16.06 20.32 -38.46
C SER A 408 -15.80 21.42 -39.49
N SER A 409 -15.20 21.03 -40.63
CA SER A 409 -15.29 21.82 -41.85
C SER A 409 -16.74 21.81 -42.33
N SER A 410 -17.30 23.01 -42.42
CA SER A 410 -18.62 23.38 -42.93
C SER A 410 -18.99 22.70 -44.26
N ASN A 411 -20.23 22.18 -44.31
CA ASN A 411 -21.10 21.85 -45.44
C ASN A 411 -20.51 21.92 -46.88
N ALA A 412 -20.39 20.75 -47.51
CA ALA A 412 -20.78 20.54 -48.91
C ALA A 412 -21.13 19.05 -49.10
N GLY A 413 -22.34 18.78 -49.60
CA GLY A 413 -22.87 17.43 -49.78
C GLY A 413 -22.21 16.63 -50.90
N GLY A 414 -22.28 15.30 -50.79
CA GLY A 414 -21.99 14.39 -51.89
C GLY A 414 -21.38 13.05 -51.47
N LEU A 415 -22.22 12.01 -51.43
CA LEU A 415 -21.99 10.59 -51.75
C LEU A 415 -20.84 9.83 -51.05
N THR A 416 -21.23 8.84 -50.25
CA THR A 416 -20.42 7.72 -49.77
C THR A 416 -19.81 6.92 -50.92
N PRO A 417 -18.63 6.30 -50.73
CA PRO A 417 -18.62 4.88 -50.38
C PRO A 417 -17.49 4.43 -49.44
N GLY A 418 -17.73 3.32 -48.72
CA GLY A 418 -16.67 2.41 -48.27
C GLY A 418 -16.26 2.55 -46.80
N GLY A 419 -16.62 1.54 -46.01
CA GLY A 419 -16.42 1.50 -44.57
C GLY A 419 -14.96 1.51 -44.11
N SER A 420 -14.73 2.20 -43.00
CA SER A 420 -13.60 1.96 -42.11
C SER A 420 -14.18 1.85 -40.70
N GLY A 421 -14.22 0.62 -40.19
CA GLY A 421 -14.72 0.30 -38.86
C GLY A 421 -13.86 1.01 -37.82
N SER A 422 -14.45 2.00 -37.14
CA SER A 422 -13.88 2.60 -35.95
C SER A 422 -13.90 1.55 -34.83
N HIS A 423 -12.78 0.87 -34.63
CA HIS A 423 -12.60 -0.06 -33.51
C HIS A 423 -12.68 0.72 -32.18
N GLY A 424 -13.73 0.41 -31.41
CA GLY A 424 -13.92 0.90 -30.05
C GLY A 424 -12.81 0.39 -29.14
N ASP A 425 -12.29 1.28 -28.29
CA ASP A 425 -11.10 1.08 -27.49
C ASP A 425 -11.47 0.85 -26.02
N SER A 426 -11.72 -0.41 -25.66
CA SER A 426 -12.11 -0.91 -24.32
C SER A 426 -11.48 -0.15 -23.15
N THR A 427 -12.25 0.14 -22.10
CA THR A 427 -11.80 0.73 -20.82
C THR A 427 -11.10 -0.29 -19.91
N SER A 428 -10.76 -1.46 -20.42
CA SER A 428 -9.98 -2.45 -19.68
C SER A 428 -8.48 -2.12 -19.69
N THR A 429 -7.81 -2.60 -18.65
CA THR A 429 -6.39 -2.93 -18.65
C THR A 429 -5.97 -3.61 -19.96
N ASP A 430 -4.71 -3.43 -20.37
CA ASP A 430 -4.18 -3.80 -21.71
C ASP A 430 -4.10 -5.33 -21.99
N ASP A 431 -4.81 -6.16 -21.22
CA ASP A 431 -4.70 -7.64 -21.22
C ASP A 431 -5.40 -8.38 -22.38
N GLU A 432 -5.90 -7.68 -23.40
CA GLU A 432 -6.51 -8.34 -24.58
C GLU A 432 -5.54 -8.40 -25.78
N ARG A 433 -4.48 -9.23 -25.67
CA ARG A 433 -3.93 -10.08 -26.76
C ARG A 433 -2.59 -10.75 -26.38
N PRO A 434 -2.46 -12.09 -26.54
CA PRO A 434 -1.16 -12.75 -26.56
C PRO A 434 -0.38 -12.37 -27.83
N LEU A 435 0.93 -12.11 -27.69
CA LEU A 435 1.86 -11.98 -28.81
C LEU A 435 2.30 -13.36 -29.27
N THR A 436 1.54 -14.01 -30.14
CA THR A 436 2.04 -15.15 -30.93
C THR A 436 2.21 -14.73 -32.40
N PRO A 437 3.34 -15.06 -33.06
CA PRO A 437 3.51 -14.81 -34.48
C PRO A 437 2.66 -15.81 -35.28
N GLN A 438 1.65 -15.33 -36.01
CA GLN A 438 0.89 -16.14 -36.97
C GLN A 438 1.58 -16.10 -38.35
N PRO A 439 1.76 -17.23 -39.05
CA PRO A 439 2.05 -17.25 -40.48
C PRO A 439 0.78 -16.94 -41.31
N SER A 440 1.01 -16.49 -42.56
CA SER A 440 0.14 -15.77 -43.49
C SER A 440 -1.12 -16.52 -44.05
N PRO A 441 -1.89 -15.93 -44.99
CA PRO A 441 -3.28 -15.49 -44.79
C PRO A 441 -4.33 -16.46 -45.37
N VAL A 442 -5.47 -16.59 -44.71
CA VAL A 442 -6.69 -17.18 -45.32
C VAL A 442 -7.81 -16.16 -45.20
N LEU A 443 -8.45 -15.84 -46.33
CA LEU A 443 -9.62 -14.96 -46.43
C LEU A 443 -10.73 -15.44 -45.48
N GLN A 444 -11.17 -14.56 -44.58
CA GLN A 444 -12.47 -14.71 -43.91
C GLN A 444 -13.24 -13.39 -43.96
N SER A 445 -14.44 -13.49 -44.52
CA SER A 445 -15.46 -12.46 -44.64
C SER A 445 -15.95 -11.97 -43.27
N PRO A 446 -16.44 -10.73 -43.14
CA PRO A 446 -16.82 -10.16 -41.85
C PRO A 446 -18.17 -10.72 -41.36
N ASN A 447 -18.18 -11.38 -40.20
CA ASN A 447 -19.40 -11.71 -39.47
C ASN A 447 -19.77 -10.53 -38.54
N PRO A 448 -21.00 -9.99 -38.61
CA PRO A 448 -21.46 -8.90 -37.76
C PRO A 448 -22.15 -9.46 -36.51
N MET A 449 -21.42 -9.71 -35.42
CA MET A 449 -21.97 -9.82 -34.06
C MET A 449 -20.82 -10.03 -33.05
N ASP A 450 -20.34 -8.95 -32.45
CA ASP A 450 -19.50 -8.98 -31.25
C ASP A 450 -20.04 -7.93 -30.27
N PRO A 451 -20.73 -8.32 -29.18
CA PRO A 451 -21.20 -7.39 -28.16
C PRO A 451 -20.15 -7.26 -27.05
N ASN A 452 -18.99 -6.68 -27.37
CA ASN A 452 -18.03 -6.23 -26.36
C ASN A 452 -18.61 -4.96 -25.69
N PRO A 453 -18.70 -4.85 -24.35
CA PRO A 453 -19.16 -3.63 -23.70
C PRO A 453 -18.25 -2.47 -24.14
N LYS A 454 -18.83 -1.53 -24.88
CA LYS A 454 -18.12 -0.37 -25.41
C LYS A 454 -17.52 0.42 -24.26
N SER A 455 -16.22 0.71 -24.34
CA SER A 455 -15.56 1.69 -23.47
C SER A 455 -16.37 2.97 -23.40
N VAL A 456 -16.56 3.52 -22.20
CA VAL A 456 -17.15 4.84 -22.08
C VAL A 456 -16.10 5.89 -22.44
N PRO A 457 -16.34 6.76 -23.44
CA PRO A 457 -15.41 7.84 -23.76
C PRO A 457 -15.23 8.78 -22.58
N ILE A 458 -14.00 9.28 -22.38
CA ILE A 458 -13.72 10.27 -21.34
C ILE A 458 -14.12 11.65 -21.85
N CYS A 459 -14.93 12.37 -21.07
CA CYS A 459 -15.35 13.74 -21.39
C CYS A 459 -14.14 14.69 -21.35
N ARG A 460 -14.25 15.81 -22.06
CA ARG A 460 -13.14 16.75 -22.21
C ARG A 460 -12.72 17.35 -20.86
N ASN A 461 -13.68 17.69 -20.00
CA ASN A 461 -13.39 18.31 -18.70
C ASN A 461 -12.63 17.36 -17.77
N LEU A 462 -12.98 16.07 -17.76
CA LEU A 462 -12.26 15.06 -17.01
C LEU A 462 -10.86 14.82 -17.59
N SER A 463 -10.75 14.73 -18.92
CA SER A 463 -9.46 14.61 -19.62
C SER A 463 -8.53 15.81 -19.41
N ASN A 464 -9.03 17.00 -19.12
CA ASN A 464 -8.21 18.19 -18.88
C ASN A 464 -7.49 18.12 -17.52
N LEU A 465 -8.02 17.37 -16.55
CA LEU A 465 -7.38 17.19 -15.23
C LEU A 465 -6.13 16.27 -15.28
N SER A 466 -5.96 15.47 -16.33
CA SER A 466 -4.82 14.55 -16.48
C SER A 466 -3.57 15.20 -17.07
N ILE A 467 -2.99 16.18 -16.38
CA ILE A 467 -1.94 17.05 -16.94
C ILE A 467 -0.61 16.30 -17.09
N TYR A 468 -0.01 15.89 -15.97
CA TYR A 468 1.29 15.20 -15.94
C TYR A 468 1.18 13.69 -15.81
N THR A 469 -0.03 13.16 -15.66
CA THR A 469 -0.30 11.74 -15.46
C THR A 469 -1.54 11.35 -16.27
N PHE A 470 -1.40 10.58 -17.34
CA PHE A 470 -2.55 10.10 -18.12
C PHE A 470 -2.37 8.65 -18.56
N SER A 471 -3.48 7.92 -18.59
CA SER A 471 -3.49 6.52 -19.03
C SER A 471 -3.29 6.44 -20.54
N GLN A 472 -2.32 5.64 -20.97
CA GLN A 472 -2.03 5.38 -22.38
C GLN A 472 -2.10 3.88 -22.63
N ARG A 473 -2.78 3.48 -23.71
CA ARG A 473 -2.84 2.09 -24.16
C ARG A 473 -1.45 1.63 -24.62
N PHE A 474 -0.97 0.51 -24.09
CA PHE A 474 0.30 -0.09 -24.47
C PHE A 474 0.18 -0.80 -25.82
N LYS A 475 1.03 -0.40 -26.77
CA LYS A 475 1.14 -1.03 -28.11
C LYS A 475 2.51 -1.63 -28.38
N GLY A 476 3.44 -1.47 -27.44
CA GLY A 476 4.86 -1.75 -27.60
C GLY A 476 5.71 -0.56 -27.16
N LEU A 477 6.97 -0.83 -26.84
CA LEU A 477 7.92 0.16 -26.32
C LEU A 477 8.44 1.12 -27.41
N ASP A 478 8.35 0.72 -28.68
CA ASP A 478 8.76 1.53 -29.84
C ASP A 478 7.66 2.47 -30.35
N ASP A 479 6.45 2.40 -29.78
CA ASP A 479 5.31 3.21 -30.21
C ASP A 479 5.53 4.72 -29.94
N ARG A 480 5.12 5.60 -30.84
CA ARG A 480 5.32 7.06 -30.66
C ARG A 480 4.66 7.63 -29.40
N THR A 481 3.64 6.97 -28.87
CA THR A 481 2.98 7.35 -27.62
C THR A 481 3.89 7.20 -26.40
N THR A 482 4.96 6.41 -26.50
CA THR A 482 5.99 6.23 -25.45
C THR A 482 6.87 7.47 -25.26
N LYS A 483 6.69 8.51 -26.08
CA LYS A 483 7.49 9.75 -26.05
C LYS A 483 6.86 10.89 -25.26
N LYS A 484 5.64 10.73 -24.74
CA LYS A 484 4.93 11.79 -24.01
C LYS A 484 5.26 11.72 -22.52
N PRO A 485 5.90 12.73 -21.89
CA PRO A 485 6.39 12.63 -20.52
C PRO A 485 5.38 12.13 -19.47
N GLY A 486 4.12 12.55 -19.57
CA GLY A 486 3.07 12.18 -18.61
C GLY A 486 2.34 10.87 -18.88
N HIS A 487 2.73 10.09 -19.90
CA HIS A 487 2.05 8.83 -20.20
C HIS A 487 2.35 7.77 -19.13
N ILE A 488 1.34 6.96 -18.82
CA ILE A 488 1.44 5.84 -17.89
C ILE A 488 0.89 4.59 -18.58
N PHE A 489 1.74 3.58 -18.78
CA PHE A 489 1.30 2.23 -19.13
C PHE A 489 0.90 1.49 -17.86
N SER A 490 -0.27 0.84 -17.86
CA SER A 490 -0.74 0.00 -16.75
C SER A 490 -0.89 -1.43 -17.23
N LEU A 491 0.00 -2.31 -16.77
CA LEU A 491 0.10 -3.70 -17.21
C LEU A 491 -0.06 -4.65 -16.02
N SER A 492 -0.63 -5.82 -16.27
CA SER A 492 -0.76 -6.90 -15.28
C SER A 492 0.61 -7.45 -14.89
N GLU A 493 0.72 -8.08 -13.73
CA GLU A 493 1.98 -8.68 -13.27
C GLU A 493 2.53 -9.68 -14.28
N SER A 494 1.68 -10.54 -14.84
CA SER A 494 2.06 -11.52 -15.85
C SER A 494 2.61 -10.84 -17.09
N ARG A 495 1.96 -9.75 -17.54
CA ARG A 495 2.39 -9.02 -18.73
C ARG A 495 3.74 -8.32 -18.55
N ILE A 496 4.02 -7.78 -17.37
CA ILE A 496 5.34 -7.23 -17.07
C ILE A 496 6.41 -8.33 -17.08
N HIS A 497 6.13 -9.49 -16.49
CA HIS A 497 7.07 -10.62 -16.53
C HIS A 497 7.37 -11.10 -17.95
N GLU A 498 6.35 -11.20 -18.81
CA GLU A 498 6.53 -11.50 -20.24
C GLU A 498 7.40 -10.46 -20.95
N LEU A 499 7.19 -9.17 -20.65
CA LEU A 499 7.94 -8.08 -21.24
C LEU A 499 9.39 -8.07 -20.75
N ALA A 500 9.63 -8.33 -19.46
CA ALA A 500 10.96 -8.48 -18.89
C ALA A 500 11.71 -9.69 -19.48
N ALA A 501 10.99 -10.77 -19.80
CA ALA A 501 11.59 -11.94 -20.44
C ALA A 501 11.91 -11.71 -21.92
N SER A 502 11.08 -10.96 -22.64
CA SER A 502 11.19 -10.77 -24.10
C SER A 502 11.99 -9.53 -24.51
N ASN A 503 11.87 -8.42 -23.79
CA ASN A 503 12.57 -7.15 -24.06
C ASN A 503 12.95 -6.42 -22.75
N PRO A 504 13.85 -7.00 -21.92
CA PRO A 504 14.27 -6.40 -20.65
C PRO A 504 14.92 -5.03 -20.83
N LEU A 505 15.76 -4.88 -21.87
CA LEU A 505 16.45 -3.62 -22.17
C LEU A 505 15.45 -2.50 -22.45
N GLY A 506 14.51 -2.72 -23.37
CA GLY A 506 13.51 -1.71 -23.71
C GLY A 506 12.62 -1.35 -22.51
N LEU A 507 12.24 -2.34 -21.70
CA LEU A 507 11.44 -2.13 -20.50
C LEU A 507 12.17 -1.24 -19.49
N PHE A 508 13.42 -1.60 -19.16
CA PHE A 508 14.25 -0.83 -18.24
C PHE A 508 14.49 0.59 -18.75
N GLN A 509 14.90 0.76 -20.01
CA GLN A 509 15.16 2.06 -20.61
C GLN A 509 13.93 2.97 -20.63
N HIS A 510 12.76 2.42 -20.96
CA HIS A 510 11.50 3.15 -20.87
C HIS A 510 11.27 3.70 -19.45
N ASN A 511 11.43 2.84 -18.46
CA ASN A 511 11.17 3.16 -17.06
C ASN A 511 12.21 4.13 -16.45
N LYS A 512 13.31 4.43 -17.13
CA LYS A 512 14.24 5.50 -16.69
C LYS A 512 13.60 6.89 -16.74
N ASN A 513 12.68 7.11 -17.68
CA ASN A 513 12.13 8.43 -17.96
C ASN A 513 10.59 8.50 -17.91
N PHE A 514 9.89 7.38 -18.09
CA PHE A 514 8.43 7.35 -18.22
C PHE A 514 7.80 6.39 -17.22
N PHE A 515 6.55 6.65 -16.87
CA PHE A 515 5.86 5.86 -15.86
C PHE A 515 5.35 4.53 -16.39
N MET A 516 5.52 3.50 -15.56
CA MET A 516 4.84 2.23 -15.69
C MET A 516 4.20 1.84 -14.36
N ARG A 517 2.99 1.30 -14.47
CA ARG A 517 2.24 0.70 -13.37
C ARG A 517 2.10 -0.80 -13.59
N ALA A 518 2.50 -1.57 -12.59
CA ALA A 518 2.18 -2.99 -12.46
C ALA A 518 0.99 -3.14 -11.50
N PHE A 519 0.10 -4.09 -11.76
CA PHE A 519 -0.98 -4.43 -10.84
C PHE A 519 -1.21 -5.95 -10.77
N PRO A 520 -1.80 -6.48 -9.68
CA PRO A 520 -1.95 -7.91 -9.49
C PRO A 520 -2.90 -8.53 -10.52
N ASP A 521 -2.61 -9.75 -10.98
CA ASP A 521 -3.45 -10.44 -11.96
C ASP A 521 -4.87 -10.68 -11.42
N GLY A 522 -5.87 -10.71 -12.32
CA GLY A 522 -7.25 -11.02 -11.97
C GLY A 522 -7.46 -12.43 -11.38
N THR A 523 -6.48 -13.32 -11.54
CA THR A 523 -6.43 -14.65 -10.90
C THR A 523 -6.22 -14.57 -9.39
N ARG A 524 -5.76 -13.43 -8.85
CA ARG A 524 -5.55 -13.19 -7.41
C ARG A 524 -6.85 -12.82 -6.70
N VAL A 525 -7.84 -13.69 -6.82
CA VAL A 525 -9.21 -13.52 -6.31
C VAL A 525 -9.29 -13.23 -4.79
N ASN A 526 -8.34 -13.76 -4.04
CA ASN A 526 -8.20 -13.57 -2.59
C ASN A 526 -7.48 -12.27 -2.21
N SER A 527 -7.16 -11.41 -3.17
CA SER A 527 -6.37 -10.18 -2.97
C SER A 527 -4.95 -10.44 -2.46
N SER A 528 -4.34 -11.59 -2.79
CA SER A 528 -2.89 -11.78 -2.63
C SER A 528 -2.08 -10.78 -3.45
N ASN A 529 -0.84 -10.53 -3.03
CA ASN A 529 0.09 -9.65 -3.71
C ASN A 529 1.24 -10.43 -4.38
N PRO A 530 1.79 -9.91 -5.49
CA PRO A 530 3.07 -10.40 -6.01
C PRO A 530 4.24 -9.96 -5.11
N ASP A 531 5.40 -10.59 -5.31
CA ASP A 531 6.67 -10.01 -4.85
C ASP A 531 6.96 -8.75 -5.68
N PRO A 532 7.05 -7.55 -5.07
CA PRO A 532 7.25 -6.32 -5.82
C PRO A 532 8.70 -6.15 -6.36
N SER A 533 9.67 -6.91 -5.84
CA SER A 533 11.09 -6.70 -6.13
C SER A 533 11.48 -6.85 -7.62
N PRO A 534 10.96 -7.82 -8.40
CA PRO A 534 11.31 -7.96 -9.81
C PRO A 534 10.83 -6.79 -10.66
N PHE A 535 9.72 -6.14 -10.27
CA PHE A 535 9.17 -4.98 -10.98
C PHE A 535 10.05 -3.75 -10.73
N TRP A 536 10.47 -3.51 -9.48
CA TRP A 536 11.36 -2.41 -9.15
C TRP A 536 12.73 -2.54 -9.81
N ARG A 537 13.28 -3.76 -9.93
CA ARG A 537 14.51 -4.00 -10.72
C ARG A 537 14.36 -3.58 -12.18
N GLN A 538 13.18 -3.73 -12.77
CA GLN A 538 12.89 -3.23 -14.12
C GLN A 538 12.56 -1.72 -14.15
N GLY A 539 12.70 -1.00 -13.04
CA GLY A 539 12.45 0.43 -12.92
C GLY A 539 10.98 0.83 -12.83
N VAL A 540 10.05 -0.14 -12.74
CA VAL A 540 8.61 0.12 -12.66
C VAL A 540 8.32 0.95 -11.40
N GLN A 541 7.79 2.15 -11.59
CA GLN A 541 7.61 3.11 -10.50
C GLN A 541 6.40 2.77 -9.62
N MET A 542 5.31 2.28 -10.23
CA MET A 542 4.02 2.12 -9.55
C MET A 542 3.66 0.64 -9.47
N VAL A 543 4.22 -0.08 -8.50
CA VAL A 543 3.85 -1.48 -8.25
C VAL A 543 2.66 -1.48 -7.30
N ALA A 544 1.46 -1.57 -7.85
CA ALA A 544 0.22 -1.44 -7.09
C ALA A 544 -0.10 -2.73 -6.32
N MET A 545 -0.37 -2.59 -5.02
CA MET A 545 -0.63 -3.71 -4.12
C MET A 545 -2.07 -3.69 -3.60
N ASN A 546 -2.61 -4.83 -3.22
CA ASN A 546 -3.86 -4.97 -2.47
C ASN A 546 -3.61 -4.68 -0.98
N TRP A 547 -3.88 -3.45 -0.54
CA TRP A 547 -3.56 -2.93 0.80
C TRP A 547 -4.32 -3.56 1.96
N GLN A 548 -5.46 -4.16 1.66
CA GLN A 548 -6.29 -4.90 2.60
C GLN A 548 -5.72 -6.27 2.96
N ASN A 549 -4.69 -6.75 2.26
CA ASN A 549 -4.05 -8.03 2.54
C ASN A 549 -2.58 -7.83 2.97
N LEU A 550 -2.30 -8.13 4.23
CA LEU A 550 -0.96 -8.04 4.81
C LEU A 550 -0.23 -9.38 4.64
N ASP A 551 0.27 -9.61 3.42
CA ASP A 551 1.09 -10.76 3.06
C ASP A 551 2.57 -10.39 2.85
N GLU A 552 3.38 -11.35 2.43
CA GLU A 552 4.81 -11.16 2.15
C GLU A 552 5.07 -9.98 1.20
N GLY A 553 4.32 -9.88 0.10
CA GLY A 553 4.49 -8.78 -0.85
C GLY A 553 4.21 -7.42 -0.21
N MET A 554 3.15 -7.30 0.58
CA MET A 554 2.83 -6.07 1.32
C MET A 554 3.91 -5.72 2.36
N MET A 555 4.49 -6.70 3.05
CA MET A 555 5.57 -6.46 4.01
C MET A 555 6.84 -5.93 3.32
N LEU A 556 7.20 -6.46 2.14
CA LEU A 556 8.30 -5.94 1.35
C LEU A 556 8.01 -4.53 0.82
N ASN A 557 6.78 -4.24 0.43
CA ASN A 557 6.33 -2.90 0.05
C ASN A 557 6.47 -1.91 1.21
N GLU A 558 6.00 -2.26 2.41
CA GLU A 558 6.18 -1.42 3.60
C GLU A 558 7.67 -1.20 3.92
N GLY A 559 8.52 -2.22 3.75
CA GLY A 559 9.97 -2.09 3.92
C GLY A 559 10.60 -1.11 2.93
N MET A 560 10.26 -1.20 1.63
CA MET A 560 10.76 -0.31 0.59
C MET A 560 10.39 1.17 0.85
N PHE A 561 9.21 1.43 1.39
CA PHE A 561 8.68 2.78 1.59
C PHE A 561 8.77 3.29 3.03
N ALA A 562 9.44 2.56 3.94
CA ALA A 562 9.66 2.99 5.31
C ALA A 562 10.48 4.28 5.34
N ASP A 563 9.97 5.28 6.07
CA ASP A 563 10.53 6.63 6.21
C ASP A 563 10.80 7.34 4.87
N GLU A 564 10.01 7.00 3.84
CA GLU A 564 10.15 7.52 2.47
C GLU A 564 8.93 8.32 2.01
N ASP A 565 7.98 8.64 2.88
CA ASP A 565 6.80 9.45 2.52
C ASP A 565 6.07 8.96 1.25
N GLY A 566 6.23 7.66 0.94
CA GLY A 566 5.73 6.99 -0.27
C GLY A 566 6.42 7.31 -1.60
N TRP A 567 7.55 8.00 -1.59
CA TRP A 567 8.34 8.38 -2.78
C TRP A 567 9.84 8.04 -2.58
N VAL A 568 10.31 6.92 -3.11
CA VAL A 568 11.73 6.50 -3.00
C VAL A 568 12.49 6.95 -4.23
N LEU A 569 13.57 7.70 -4.09
CA LEU A 569 14.38 8.11 -5.24
C LEU A 569 15.06 6.89 -5.87
N LYS A 570 14.90 6.72 -7.20
CA LYS A 570 15.59 5.64 -7.93
C LYS A 570 17.11 5.86 -7.93
N PRO A 571 17.91 4.78 -7.90
CA PRO A 571 19.37 4.85 -8.04
C PRO A 571 19.81 5.54 -9.33
N THR A 572 21.07 6.01 -9.39
CA THR A 572 21.56 6.81 -10.52
C THR A 572 21.38 6.14 -11.87
N GLY A 573 21.74 4.86 -12.00
CA GLY A 573 21.61 4.12 -13.26
C GLY A 573 20.17 3.89 -13.73
N PHE A 574 19.18 4.10 -12.86
CA PHE A 574 17.75 3.99 -13.14
C PHE A 574 17.11 5.30 -13.61
N ARG A 575 17.91 6.36 -13.80
CA ARG A 575 17.43 7.71 -14.15
C ARG A 575 17.92 8.10 -15.53
N VAL A 576 17.13 8.91 -16.24
CA VAL A 576 17.43 9.32 -17.63
C VAL A 576 18.76 10.08 -17.79
N SER A 577 19.30 10.64 -16.71
CA SER A 577 20.59 11.33 -16.70
C SER A 577 21.77 10.39 -16.97
N ASP A 578 21.64 9.12 -16.61
CA ASP A 578 22.63 8.08 -16.91
C ASP A 578 22.28 7.44 -18.25
N LYS A 579 23.16 7.59 -19.25
CA LYS A 579 22.93 7.06 -20.60
C LYS A 579 23.72 5.79 -20.90
N ASP A 580 24.67 5.46 -20.05
CA ASP A 580 25.62 4.36 -20.27
C ASP A 580 25.07 3.05 -19.71
N THR A 581 24.20 3.13 -18.72
CA THR A 581 23.54 1.98 -18.11
C THR A 581 22.40 1.45 -18.97
N GLU A 582 22.57 0.23 -19.47
CA GLU A 582 21.60 -0.49 -20.29
C GLU A 582 20.68 -1.41 -19.48
N THR A 583 21.20 -2.06 -18.43
CA THR A 583 20.47 -3.02 -17.60
C THR A 583 20.47 -2.60 -16.13
N TYR A 584 19.59 -3.21 -15.31
CA TYR A 584 19.58 -2.89 -13.87
C TYR A 584 20.78 -3.49 -13.14
N GLU A 585 21.37 -4.57 -13.66
CA GLU A 585 22.58 -5.18 -13.13
C GLU A 585 23.80 -4.27 -13.30
N ASP A 586 23.84 -3.49 -14.38
CA ASP A 586 24.88 -2.48 -14.62
C ASP A 586 24.61 -1.19 -13.83
N ALA A 587 23.33 -0.94 -13.49
CA ALA A 587 22.89 0.30 -12.85
C ALA A 587 23.33 0.44 -11.40
N ILE A 588 23.51 -0.69 -10.72
CA ILE A 588 23.84 -0.76 -9.30
C ILE A 588 24.92 -1.82 -9.11
N PRO A 589 26.08 -1.47 -8.51
CA PRO A 589 27.12 -2.43 -8.22
C PRO A 589 26.61 -3.59 -7.37
N GLN A 590 26.90 -4.80 -7.81
CA GLN A 590 26.61 -6.00 -7.03
C GLN A 590 27.64 -6.20 -5.91
N THR A 591 27.17 -6.44 -4.70
CA THR A 591 28.01 -6.70 -3.53
C THR A 591 27.93 -8.16 -3.08
N ALA A 592 28.87 -8.53 -2.20
CA ALA A 592 28.77 -9.77 -1.42
C ALA A 592 28.32 -9.40 -0.01
N LEU A 593 27.42 -10.20 0.56
CA LEU A 593 26.84 -9.95 1.87
C LEU A 593 27.12 -11.13 2.82
N ASP A 594 27.73 -10.81 3.95
CA ASP A 594 27.80 -11.64 5.15
C ASP A 594 27.04 -10.92 6.26
N LEU A 595 25.89 -11.45 6.65
CA LEU A 595 24.99 -10.85 7.63
C LEU A 595 24.74 -11.83 8.79
N ASN A 596 24.96 -11.37 10.02
CA ASN A 596 24.59 -12.11 11.23
C ASN A 596 23.56 -11.30 12.02
N ILE A 597 22.46 -11.94 12.38
CA ILE A 597 21.40 -11.34 13.20
C ILE A 597 21.27 -12.15 14.47
N SER A 598 21.66 -11.56 15.60
CA SER A 598 21.59 -12.18 16.92
C SER A 598 20.28 -11.82 17.61
N ILE A 599 19.39 -12.80 17.74
CA ILE A 599 18.13 -12.65 18.48
C ILE A 599 18.40 -12.88 19.95
N LEU A 600 18.42 -11.81 20.75
CA LEU A 600 18.73 -11.87 22.18
C LEU A 600 17.53 -12.28 23.02
N ALA A 601 16.45 -11.50 22.93
CA ALA A 601 15.21 -11.74 23.68
C ALA A 601 14.02 -11.12 22.95
N GLY A 602 12.80 -11.52 23.34
CA GLY A 602 11.55 -10.86 23.00
C GLY A 602 10.82 -10.43 24.26
N GLN A 603 9.97 -9.42 24.15
CA GLN A 603 9.21 -8.92 25.28
C GLN A 603 7.77 -8.60 24.86
N ASN A 604 6.79 -8.94 25.70
CA ASN A 604 5.38 -8.61 25.50
C ASN A 604 4.82 -9.10 24.15
N VAL A 605 5.24 -10.28 23.69
CA VAL A 605 4.72 -10.87 22.46
C VAL A 605 3.26 -11.27 22.72
N TYR A 606 2.32 -10.65 22.03
CA TYR A 606 0.89 -10.88 22.27
C TYR A 606 0.22 -11.52 21.05
N LEU A 607 -0.73 -12.42 21.30
CA LEU A 607 -1.64 -12.93 20.29
C LEU A 607 -2.91 -12.07 20.30
N PRO A 608 -3.31 -11.46 19.17
CA PRO A 608 -4.58 -10.74 19.08
C PRO A 608 -5.75 -11.63 19.53
N ASP A 609 -6.65 -11.09 20.35
CA ASP A 609 -7.89 -11.77 20.74
C ASP A 609 -8.71 -12.15 19.49
N ILE A 610 -8.62 -13.42 19.06
CA ILE A 610 -9.59 -13.99 18.13
C ILE A 610 -10.89 -14.09 18.92
N ARG A 611 -11.87 -13.26 18.57
CA ARG A 611 -13.23 -13.31 19.13
C ARG A 611 -13.88 -14.65 18.78
N GLU A 612 -13.67 -15.65 19.61
CA GLU A 612 -14.55 -16.81 19.71
C GLU A 612 -15.37 -16.67 20.98
N ASP A 613 -16.67 -16.82 20.81
CA ASP A 613 -17.69 -16.70 21.85
C ASP A 613 -17.32 -17.53 23.08
N GLY A 614 -17.21 -16.84 24.23
CA GLY A 614 -17.43 -17.43 25.54
C GLY A 614 -16.41 -18.47 26.02
N GLU A 615 -15.17 -18.08 26.25
CA GLU A 615 -14.37 -18.52 27.40
C GLU A 615 -13.05 -17.71 27.44
N LYS A 616 -12.91 -16.80 28.41
CA LYS A 616 -11.63 -16.13 28.69
C LYS A 616 -10.67 -17.13 29.34
N LYS A 617 -10.11 -18.06 28.57
CA LYS A 617 -8.88 -18.75 28.98
C LYS A 617 -7.71 -17.83 28.67
N ASP A 618 -6.85 -17.64 29.65
CA ASP A 618 -5.62 -16.87 29.53
C ASP A 618 -4.66 -17.59 28.55
N ARG A 619 -4.86 -17.35 27.24
CA ARG A 619 -4.07 -17.97 26.16
C ARG A 619 -2.62 -17.47 26.14
N SER A 620 -2.28 -16.47 26.98
CA SER A 620 -0.91 -15.94 27.10
C SER A 620 0.08 -16.96 27.68
N VAL A 621 -0.40 -17.86 28.55
CA VAL A 621 0.43 -18.83 29.29
C VAL A 621 1.01 -19.94 28.39
N ASN A 622 0.44 -20.16 27.21
CA ASN A 622 0.90 -21.19 26.25
C ASN A 622 1.52 -20.62 24.97
N LEU A 623 1.81 -19.32 24.92
CA LEU A 623 2.45 -18.73 23.74
C LEU A 623 3.92 -19.18 23.66
N ARG A 624 4.28 -19.82 22.55
CA ARG A 624 5.65 -20.25 22.26
C ARG A 624 6.19 -19.52 21.04
N PRO A 625 6.62 -18.26 21.19
CA PRO A 625 7.03 -17.44 20.07
C PRO A 625 8.36 -17.93 19.50
N SER A 626 8.54 -17.79 18.20
CA SER A 626 9.82 -18.00 17.52
C SER A 626 10.05 -16.87 16.55
N VAL A 627 11.30 -16.46 16.36
CA VAL A 627 11.66 -15.46 15.36
C VAL A 627 12.12 -16.17 14.11
N LYS A 628 11.52 -15.82 12.98
CA LYS A 628 11.94 -16.27 11.66
C LYS A 628 12.55 -15.06 10.96
N CYS A 629 13.72 -15.26 10.37
CA CYS A 629 14.41 -14.25 9.58
C CYS A 629 14.55 -14.74 8.14
N GLU A 630 14.13 -13.93 7.19
CA GLU A 630 14.16 -14.23 5.76
C GLU A 630 14.91 -13.14 5.00
N LEU A 631 15.93 -13.55 4.23
CA LEU A 631 16.65 -12.68 3.32
C LEU A 631 16.03 -12.76 1.93
N HIS A 632 15.41 -11.68 1.50
CA HIS A 632 14.80 -11.52 0.18
C HIS A 632 15.78 -10.80 -0.73
N TYR A 633 16.36 -11.52 -1.69
CA TYR A 633 17.27 -10.98 -2.70
C TYR A 633 17.12 -11.77 -4.00
N GLU A 634 17.68 -11.26 -5.09
CA GLU A 634 17.71 -11.98 -6.35
C GLU A 634 18.72 -13.13 -6.33
N LYS A 635 18.23 -14.36 -6.43
CA LYS A 635 19.09 -15.53 -6.52
C LYS A 635 19.69 -15.60 -7.93
N ASN A 636 21.01 -15.54 -8.01
CA ASN A 636 21.82 -15.64 -9.24
C ASN A 636 21.68 -16.97 -10.04
N ASP A 637 20.75 -17.85 -9.70
CA ASP A 637 20.51 -19.13 -10.40
C ASP A 637 19.87 -18.96 -11.79
N ALA A 638 19.46 -17.73 -12.15
CA ALA A 638 18.85 -17.40 -13.44
C ALA A 638 19.88 -17.02 -14.54
N ARG A 639 21.16 -17.37 -14.41
CA ARG A 639 22.11 -17.26 -15.54
C ARG A 639 21.75 -18.28 -16.62
N LYS A 640 20.91 -17.82 -17.56
CA LYS A 640 20.65 -18.33 -18.93
C LYS A 640 21.43 -19.59 -19.30
N GLY A 641 20.75 -20.74 -19.34
CA GLY A 641 21.09 -21.84 -20.24
C GLY A 641 22.36 -22.68 -19.95
N LYS A 642 23.08 -22.48 -18.84
CA LYS A 642 24.07 -23.49 -18.42
C LYS A 642 23.37 -24.57 -17.62
N LYS A 643 23.50 -25.83 -18.08
CA LYS A 643 23.14 -27.04 -17.31
C LYS A 643 23.52 -26.83 -15.85
N ARG A 644 22.63 -27.18 -14.92
CA ARG A 644 22.94 -27.36 -13.50
C ARG A 644 24.24 -28.16 -13.38
N GLU A 645 25.37 -27.47 -13.24
CA GLU A 645 26.53 -28.07 -12.61
C GLU A 645 26.08 -28.32 -11.18
N LYS A 646 26.00 -29.58 -10.80
CA LYS A 646 25.91 -29.98 -9.40
C LYS A 646 27.20 -29.51 -8.72
N THR A 647 27.28 -28.23 -8.39
CA THR A 647 28.22 -27.76 -7.39
C THR A 647 27.71 -28.32 -6.07
N ASN A 648 28.45 -29.27 -5.51
CA ASN A 648 28.28 -29.78 -4.14
C ASN A 648 28.65 -28.69 -3.11
N GLY A 649 28.12 -27.48 -3.28
CA GLY A 649 28.21 -26.40 -2.31
C GLY A 649 27.01 -26.45 -1.35
N PRO A 650 27.17 -26.01 -0.10
CA PRO A 650 26.05 -25.91 0.84
C PRO A 650 24.94 -25.06 0.23
N THR A 651 23.71 -25.56 0.25
CA THR A 651 22.53 -24.79 -0.15
C THR A 651 22.41 -23.59 0.78
N LEU A 652 22.49 -22.37 0.25
CA LEU A 652 22.37 -21.15 1.03
C LEU A 652 20.95 -21.05 1.63
N GLU A 653 20.84 -21.24 2.95
CA GLU A 653 19.57 -21.15 3.66
C GLU A 653 19.21 -19.68 3.90
N CYS A 654 18.37 -19.13 3.00
CA CYS A 654 17.90 -17.74 3.05
C CYS A 654 16.75 -17.52 4.05
N LYS A 655 16.35 -18.56 4.80
CA LYS A 655 15.27 -18.52 5.79
C LYS A 655 15.72 -19.29 7.02
N GLN A 656 15.97 -18.60 8.10
CA GLN A 656 16.39 -19.21 9.35
C GLN A 656 15.38 -18.89 10.45
N LYS A 657 15.36 -19.70 11.51
CA LYS A 657 14.46 -19.47 12.64
C LYS A 657 15.11 -19.85 13.95
N THR A 658 14.73 -19.14 15.01
CA THR A 658 15.08 -19.51 16.37
C THR A 658 14.32 -20.77 16.78
N ARG A 659 14.75 -21.38 17.90
CA ARG A 659 13.87 -22.28 18.64
C ARG A 659 12.66 -21.50 19.15
N ALA A 660 11.56 -22.20 19.42
CA ALA A 660 10.42 -21.58 20.08
C ALA A 660 10.76 -21.32 21.55
N GLY A 661 10.48 -20.10 22.01
CA GLY A 661 10.57 -19.74 23.41
C GLY A 661 9.44 -20.34 24.24
N ASP A 662 9.57 -20.22 25.55
CA ASP A 662 8.67 -20.85 26.51
C ASP A 662 7.62 -19.88 27.07
N THR A 663 7.76 -18.59 26.80
CA THR A 663 6.87 -17.53 27.28
C THR A 663 6.65 -16.48 26.19
N ASN A 664 5.73 -15.55 26.45
CA ASN A 664 5.59 -14.31 25.68
C ASN A 664 6.75 -13.30 25.88
N HIS A 665 7.76 -13.64 26.68
CA HIS A 665 9.00 -12.90 26.88
C HIS A 665 10.20 -13.83 26.69
N PRO A 666 10.40 -14.40 25.48
CA PRO A 666 11.43 -15.41 25.27
C PRO A 666 12.82 -14.82 25.51
N ASP A 667 13.68 -15.54 26.23
CA ASP A 667 15.11 -15.28 26.31
C ASP A 667 15.85 -16.38 25.57
N PHE A 668 16.78 -16.01 24.69
CA PHE A 668 17.58 -16.95 23.92
C PHE A 668 18.97 -17.19 24.52
N GLY A 669 19.19 -16.74 25.76
CA GLY A 669 20.39 -16.99 26.55
C GLY A 669 21.54 -16.05 26.21
N ASN A 670 22.65 -16.18 26.95
CA ASN A 670 23.80 -15.27 26.82
C ASN A 670 24.40 -15.33 25.39
N GLY A 671 24.48 -14.19 24.71
CA GLY A 671 24.87 -14.08 23.30
C GLY A 671 23.74 -14.35 22.29
N GLY A 672 22.56 -14.78 22.75
CA GLY A 672 21.35 -15.01 21.95
C GLY A 672 21.44 -16.15 20.94
N CYS A 673 20.48 -16.16 20.02
CA CYS A 673 20.45 -17.07 18.88
C CYS A 673 20.84 -16.32 17.60
N THR A 674 22.03 -16.60 17.07
CA THR A 674 22.53 -15.97 15.84
C THR A 674 22.08 -16.71 14.58
N LEU A 675 21.37 -15.98 13.72
CA LEU A 675 20.98 -16.40 12.37
C LEU A 675 22.01 -15.84 11.38
N SER A 676 22.70 -16.70 10.62
CA SER A 676 23.88 -16.32 9.83
C SER A 676 23.66 -16.53 8.32
N PHE A 677 23.63 -15.45 7.56
CA PHE A 677 23.55 -15.45 6.09
C PHE A 677 24.94 -15.13 5.52
N ARG A 678 25.70 -16.16 5.14
CA ARG A 678 27.09 -16.01 4.68
C ARG A 678 27.28 -16.42 3.24
N GLY A 679 28.22 -15.79 2.56
CA GLY A 679 28.59 -16.10 1.18
C GLY A 679 27.52 -15.72 0.16
N ILE A 680 26.61 -14.78 0.50
CA ILE A 680 25.60 -14.28 -0.44
C ILE A 680 26.32 -13.39 -1.45
N ARG A 681 26.08 -13.62 -2.74
CA ARG A 681 26.74 -12.89 -3.84
C ARG A 681 25.72 -12.35 -4.83
N GLY A 682 26.04 -11.23 -5.45
CA GLY A 682 25.16 -10.57 -6.41
C GLY A 682 24.05 -9.78 -5.72
N VAL A 683 24.31 -9.29 -4.51
CA VAL A 683 23.35 -8.51 -3.76
C VAL A 683 23.27 -7.13 -4.38
N ILE A 684 22.04 -6.70 -4.65
CA ILE A 684 21.70 -5.32 -4.98
C ILE A 684 21.00 -4.79 -3.74
N GLU A 685 21.70 -3.99 -2.94
CA GLU A 685 21.27 -3.63 -1.58
C GLU A 685 19.91 -2.91 -1.58
N GLU A 686 19.68 -2.04 -2.56
CA GLU A 686 18.45 -1.27 -2.75
C GLU A 686 17.21 -2.12 -3.02
N PHE A 687 17.38 -3.38 -3.44
CA PHE A 687 16.29 -4.34 -3.67
C PHE A 687 16.48 -5.63 -2.86
N THR A 688 17.20 -5.54 -1.76
CA THR A 688 17.42 -6.63 -0.81
C THR A 688 16.75 -6.28 0.51
N PHE A 689 15.94 -7.19 1.03
CA PHE A 689 15.16 -6.98 2.23
C PHE A 689 15.44 -8.06 3.25
N ILE A 690 15.53 -7.67 4.52
CA ILE A 690 15.49 -8.59 5.63
C ILE A 690 14.10 -8.50 6.27
N ARG A 691 13.49 -9.65 6.53
CA ARG A 691 12.18 -9.74 7.17
C ARG A 691 12.20 -10.64 8.40
#